data_AF-A0A1G1T4E1-F1
#
_entry.id   AF-A0A1G1T4E1-F1
#
_cell.length_a   1.000
_cell.length_b   1.000
_cell.length_c   1.000
_cell.angle_alpha   90.00
_cell.angle_beta   90.00
_cell.angle_gamma   90.00
#
_symmetry.space_group_name_H-M   'P 1'
#
loop_
_entity.id
_entity.type
_entity.pdbx_description
1 polymer ?
#
loop_
_entity_poly.entity_id
_entity_poly.type
_entity_poly.pdbx_seq_one_letter_code
_entity_poly.pdbx_strand_id
1 'polypeptide(L)'
;MALGARAQFKATAPFFRADGEARGAAAKSRLGAALFRSQALTLDVAGLRGALAAAPSEAQAGAAPLVLVLPLPNGSTGRFAIRQASVLAPALAARFPEIKTYAGMGLDDATASVRLDLTPQGFHAQVLTGDGNSFYIDPVAPNDTRHYLGFYKRDMNRAATALACGFQATAANKNATAARRKLAQATAAARPAASGPLLRTYRLALANTPEYALTKGNTVAGVLAAEATTVNRVVGVYERELTVRMVLVPNNDQLVFLSGTGPQPSPPYTDNNGEAMLAQNQTNIDRIIGDANYDIGHVVSTNGGGVALLGVVCVPRQKAQGVTGLPNPVGDAFDIDFVAHEMGHQFGGNHTFNGDGGNCAGNRNPSTAWEPGSGSTIMAYAGICATADNLQPNSDAVFHTGSYEEIRAFVDGTTCGTSAATGNTPPALTVPRNVRTLPIGTPFKLMATATDAQNDPITYSWEELDLGRPGPLTAAQVPNDNRPLFRSLTPTPSGTRYFPRLSSLLSNTATSDERLPTVTRQLNFRCTVRDEHNGPVGVVGGIDFSPTLRLNVSSTAGPFEVTAPNTAVSWTGGSAQTITWNVANTTAPPVSCALVNLRLSLDGGLTYPVVLALNEPNDGSAVVAAPNVASSQARLMVESVDNYFFDISNVSFSIASVAAPTISSFSPAGGLSGTVVTITGTNFSGATAVRFNGTPATSFTVNSATQITATVAAGTSTGAITVVGPTGTGTSATPFVVGAPPAISSFTPGTGAVGSQVVLTGTGFTNATTVQFNGIFAPVFTVNSATQITVTVPPGAVSGPIAVTAATGTGISSGSFVVIPAPVITSFTPNSGSAGAVVVLTGSNF
;
A
#
# COMPACT_ATOMS: atom_id res chain seq x y z
N MET A 1 -12.75 6.81 -19.71
CA MET A 1 -13.94 7.29 -18.95
C MET A 1 -13.51 7.55 -17.52
N ALA A 2 -13.70 8.78 -17.02
CA ALA A 2 -13.28 9.17 -15.67
C ALA A 2 -13.98 8.35 -14.57
N LEU A 3 -13.25 8.09 -13.47
CA LEU A 3 -13.62 7.30 -12.28
C LEU A 3 -15.03 7.55 -11.71
N GLY A 4 -15.65 8.70 -11.97
CA GLY A 4 -16.99 9.05 -11.47
C GLY A 4 -18.16 8.25 -12.06
N ALA A 5 -18.02 7.62 -13.24
CA ALA A 5 -19.11 6.86 -13.86
C ALA A 5 -19.17 5.38 -13.44
N ARG A 6 -18.09 4.81 -12.85
CA ARG A 6 -18.04 3.39 -12.44
C ARG A 6 -18.90 3.08 -11.20
N ALA A 7 -19.32 4.09 -10.44
CA ALA A 7 -20.03 3.93 -9.17
C ALA A 7 -21.57 3.86 -9.24
N GLN A 8 -22.19 4.06 -10.43
CA GLN A 8 -23.65 4.22 -10.54
C GLN A 8 -24.42 2.98 -11.01
N PHE A 9 -23.75 1.87 -11.33
CA PHE A 9 -24.44 0.65 -11.74
C PHE A 9 -24.96 -0.11 -10.51
N LYS A 10 -26.25 -0.43 -10.52
CA LYS A 10 -26.90 -1.23 -9.48
C LYS A 10 -26.29 -2.64 -9.50
N ALA A 11 -25.57 -3.00 -8.43
CA ALA A 11 -24.99 -4.32 -8.28
C ALA A 11 -26.08 -5.41 -8.17
N THR A 12 -25.78 -6.63 -8.61
CA THR A 12 -26.66 -7.79 -8.39
C THR A 12 -26.82 -8.07 -6.89
N ALA A 13 -27.91 -8.74 -6.53
CA ALA A 13 -28.00 -9.36 -5.21
C ALA A 13 -26.86 -10.40 -5.03
N PRO A 14 -26.39 -10.66 -3.79
CA PRO A 14 -25.38 -11.68 -3.54
C PRO A 14 -25.97 -13.08 -3.76
N PHE A 15 -25.26 -13.89 -4.56
CA PHE A 15 -25.65 -15.29 -4.85
C PHE A 15 -24.96 -16.32 -3.94
N PHE A 16 -23.88 -15.90 -3.27
CA PHE A 16 -23.10 -16.73 -2.36
C PHE A 16 -23.50 -16.50 -0.91
N ARG A 17 -23.51 -17.56 -0.09
CA ARG A 17 -23.78 -17.47 1.35
C ARG A 17 -22.79 -18.33 2.13
N ALA A 18 -22.24 -17.78 3.21
CA ALA A 18 -21.44 -18.55 4.16
C ALA A 18 -22.37 -19.14 5.24
N ASP A 19 -22.61 -20.45 5.20
CA ASP A 19 -23.56 -21.13 6.10
C ASP A 19 -22.99 -22.45 6.68
N GLY A 20 -23.78 -23.11 7.52
CA GLY A 20 -23.38 -24.38 8.14
C GLY A 20 -23.30 -25.55 7.16
N GLU A 21 -24.10 -25.51 6.09
CA GLU A 21 -24.12 -26.52 5.03
C GLU A 21 -22.79 -26.49 4.25
N ALA A 22 -22.36 -25.32 3.81
CA ALA A 22 -21.09 -25.12 3.13
C ALA A 22 -19.90 -25.61 3.97
N ARG A 23 -19.87 -25.25 5.26
CA ARG A 23 -18.81 -25.70 6.18
C ARG A 23 -18.77 -27.22 6.33
N GLY A 24 -19.94 -27.87 6.38
CA GLY A 24 -20.05 -29.32 6.45
C GLY A 24 -19.53 -30.03 5.20
N ALA A 25 -19.79 -29.47 4.02
CA ALA A 25 -19.28 -29.99 2.75
C ALA A 25 -17.77 -29.78 2.61
N ALA A 26 -17.28 -28.57 2.91
CA ALA A 26 -15.87 -28.21 2.82
C ALA A 26 -14.97 -29.11 3.70
N ALA A 27 -15.41 -29.42 4.93
CA ALA A 27 -14.67 -30.28 5.87
C ALA A 27 -14.46 -31.72 5.37
N LYS A 28 -15.26 -32.19 4.41
CA LYS A 28 -15.17 -33.53 3.82
C LYS A 28 -14.48 -33.53 2.45
N SER A 29 -14.12 -32.36 1.94
CA SER A 29 -13.63 -32.18 0.58
C SER A 29 -12.12 -32.33 0.48
N ARG A 30 -11.64 -32.89 -0.64
CA ARG A 30 -10.20 -32.97 -0.93
C ARG A 30 -9.59 -31.58 -1.12
N LEU A 31 -10.32 -30.66 -1.77
CA LEU A 31 -9.89 -29.29 -1.95
C LEU A 31 -9.73 -28.58 -0.60
N GLY A 32 -10.72 -28.72 0.30
CA GLY A 32 -10.64 -28.18 1.65
C GLY A 32 -9.45 -28.73 2.45
N ALA A 33 -9.14 -30.03 2.30
CA ALA A 33 -7.96 -30.64 2.94
C ALA A 33 -6.62 -30.14 2.37
N ALA A 34 -6.61 -29.64 1.13
CA ALA A 34 -5.43 -29.08 0.47
C ALA A 34 -5.26 -27.56 0.72
N LEU A 35 -6.11 -26.95 1.54
CA LEU A 35 -6.10 -25.51 1.80
C LEU A 35 -5.75 -25.21 3.26
N PHE A 36 -4.80 -24.30 3.48
CA PHE A 36 -4.49 -23.78 4.82
C PHE A 36 -5.63 -22.92 5.36
N ARG A 37 -6.26 -22.13 4.49
CA ARG A 37 -7.40 -21.26 4.80
C ARG A 37 -8.33 -21.18 3.61
N SER A 38 -9.62 -21.09 3.87
CA SER A 38 -10.66 -20.90 2.87
C SER A 38 -11.96 -20.42 3.50
N GLN A 39 -12.82 -19.83 2.67
CA GLN A 39 -14.20 -19.49 3.00
C GLN A 39 -15.13 -20.49 2.32
N ALA A 40 -15.88 -21.26 3.11
CA ALA A 40 -16.90 -22.17 2.59
C ALA A 40 -18.19 -21.42 2.24
N LEU A 41 -18.73 -21.68 1.05
CA LEU A 41 -19.86 -20.96 0.47
C LEU A 41 -20.90 -21.92 -0.13
N THR A 42 -22.19 -21.62 0.00
CA THR A 42 -23.25 -22.14 -0.87
C THR A 42 -23.56 -21.15 -1.98
N LEU A 43 -23.99 -21.64 -3.14
CA LEU A 43 -24.34 -20.84 -4.31
C LEU A 43 -25.80 -21.04 -4.75
N ASP A 44 -26.53 -19.93 -4.95
CA ASP A 44 -27.76 -19.92 -5.76
C ASP A 44 -27.42 -19.94 -7.26
N VAL A 45 -27.26 -21.15 -7.79
CA VAL A 45 -26.87 -21.38 -9.19
C VAL A 45 -27.91 -20.84 -10.16
N ALA A 46 -29.19 -21.00 -9.86
CA ALA A 46 -30.28 -20.57 -10.75
C ALA A 46 -30.31 -19.04 -10.83
N GLY A 47 -30.21 -18.36 -9.69
CA GLY A 47 -30.11 -16.91 -9.62
C GLY A 47 -28.87 -16.38 -10.35
N LEU A 48 -27.70 -16.98 -10.11
CA LEU A 48 -26.46 -16.57 -10.77
C LEU A 48 -26.53 -16.77 -12.28
N ARG A 49 -27.05 -17.92 -12.75
CA ARG A 49 -27.23 -18.20 -14.18
C ARG A 49 -28.14 -17.17 -14.85
N GLY A 50 -29.25 -16.82 -14.20
CA GLY A 50 -30.17 -15.79 -14.70
C GLY A 50 -29.52 -14.42 -14.80
N ALA A 51 -28.68 -14.05 -13.83
CA ALA A 51 -27.95 -12.78 -13.85
C ALA A 51 -26.86 -12.75 -14.92
N LEU A 52 -26.04 -13.80 -15.02
CA LEU A 52 -24.96 -13.90 -15.99
C LEU A 52 -25.46 -13.92 -17.45
N ALA A 53 -26.66 -14.46 -17.70
CA ALA A 53 -27.28 -14.42 -19.03
C ALA A 53 -27.55 -12.99 -19.53
N ALA A 54 -27.61 -11.99 -18.63
CA ALA A 54 -27.76 -10.58 -18.99
C ALA A 54 -26.43 -9.85 -19.21
N ALA A 55 -25.28 -10.50 -18.99
CA ALA A 55 -23.98 -9.89 -19.27
C ALA A 55 -23.80 -9.70 -20.79
N PRO A 56 -23.51 -8.48 -21.27
CA PRO A 56 -23.31 -8.26 -22.70
C PRO A 56 -22.04 -8.96 -23.19
N SER A 57 -21.99 -9.24 -24.48
CA SER A 57 -20.76 -9.72 -25.11
C SER A 57 -19.65 -8.66 -25.03
N GLU A 58 -18.40 -9.09 -24.86
CA GLU A 58 -17.24 -8.19 -24.97
C GLU A 58 -17.12 -7.53 -26.35
N ALA A 59 -17.65 -8.15 -27.40
CA ALA A 59 -17.70 -7.57 -28.75
C ALA A 59 -18.71 -6.41 -28.89
N GLN A 60 -19.65 -6.27 -27.95
CA GLN A 60 -20.64 -5.19 -27.94
C GLN A 60 -20.06 -3.94 -27.27
N ALA A 61 -19.23 -3.22 -28.01
CA ALA A 61 -18.63 -1.96 -27.56
C ALA A 61 -19.71 -0.98 -27.05
N GLY A 62 -19.48 -0.39 -25.87
CA GLY A 62 -20.39 0.59 -25.25
C GLY A 62 -21.57 0.02 -24.45
N ALA A 63 -21.87 -1.28 -24.55
CA ALA A 63 -22.90 -1.89 -23.68
C ALA A 63 -22.49 -1.82 -22.20
N ALA A 64 -23.42 -1.54 -21.29
CA ALA A 64 -23.12 -1.50 -19.86
C ALA A 64 -22.82 -2.91 -19.33
N PRO A 65 -21.69 -3.13 -18.62
CA PRO A 65 -21.34 -4.45 -18.08
C PRO A 65 -22.30 -4.85 -16.96
N LEU A 66 -22.40 -6.16 -16.72
CA LEU A 66 -23.08 -6.68 -15.53
C LEU A 66 -22.20 -6.41 -14.30
N VAL A 67 -22.73 -5.78 -13.26
CA VAL A 67 -21.98 -5.63 -11.99
C VAL A 67 -22.28 -6.81 -11.07
N LEU A 68 -21.35 -7.77 -11.04
CA LEU A 68 -21.42 -8.97 -10.21
C LEU A 68 -20.70 -8.77 -8.89
N VAL A 69 -21.31 -9.23 -7.79
CA VAL A 69 -20.69 -9.26 -6.46
C VAL A 69 -20.13 -10.66 -6.18
N LEU A 70 -18.83 -10.75 -5.92
CA LEU A 70 -18.16 -11.99 -5.52
C LEU A 70 -17.70 -11.92 -4.05
N PRO A 71 -17.79 -13.02 -3.28
CA PRO A 71 -17.20 -13.11 -1.96
C PRO A 71 -15.67 -13.19 -2.06
N LEU A 72 -14.98 -12.52 -1.14
CA LEU A 72 -13.52 -12.61 -0.98
C LEU A 72 -13.18 -13.60 0.14
N PRO A 73 -12.02 -14.29 0.07
CA PRO A 73 -11.65 -15.30 1.07
C PRO A 73 -11.56 -14.79 2.52
N ASN A 74 -11.41 -13.49 2.73
CA ASN A 74 -11.40 -12.84 4.05
C ASN A 74 -12.81 -12.60 4.64
N GLY A 75 -13.87 -12.96 3.90
CA GLY A 75 -15.26 -12.77 4.31
C GLY A 75 -15.92 -11.48 3.81
N SER A 76 -15.18 -10.57 3.18
CA SER A 76 -15.76 -9.39 2.53
C SER A 76 -16.30 -9.72 1.13
N THR A 77 -16.76 -8.71 0.40
CA THR A 77 -17.24 -8.84 -0.99
C THR A 77 -16.58 -7.80 -1.89
N GLY A 78 -16.44 -8.13 -3.18
CA GLY A 78 -15.91 -7.23 -4.21
C GLY A 78 -16.84 -7.20 -5.43
N ARG A 79 -16.95 -6.02 -6.05
CA ARG A 79 -17.75 -5.78 -7.25
C ARG A 79 -16.89 -5.85 -8.50
N PHE A 80 -17.40 -6.52 -9.53
CA PHE A 80 -16.72 -6.70 -10.81
C PHE A 80 -17.65 -6.34 -11.97
N ALA A 81 -17.12 -5.61 -12.96
CA ALA A 81 -17.80 -5.32 -14.21
C ALA A 81 -17.57 -6.45 -15.21
N ILE A 82 -18.57 -7.31 -15.38
CA ILE A 82 -18.51 -8.57 -16.13
C ILE A 82 -19.11 -8.43 -17.53
N ARG A 83 -18.44 -9.06 -18.50
CA ARG A 83 -18.90 -9.27 -19.88
C ARG A 83 -18.70 -10.72 -20.28
N GLN A 84 -19.53 -11.21 -21.19
CA GLN A 84 -19.35 -12.54 -21.77
C GLN A 84 -18.13 -12.53 -22.71
N ALA A 85 -17.17 -13.41 -22.44
CA ALA A 85 -15.90 -13.55 -23.14
C ALA A 85 -15.67 -15.04 -23.43
N SER A 86 -16.14 -15.51 -24.59
CA SER A 86 -16.18 -16.94 -24.89
C SER A 86 -14.81 -17.49 -25.28
N VAL A 87 -14.42 -18.59 -24.64
CA VAL A 87 -13.25 -19.39 -25.07
C VAL A 87 -13.62 -20.51 -26.05
N LEU A 88 -14.89 -20.61 -26.45
CA LEU A 88 -15.37 -21.53 -27.48
C LEU A 88 -15.60 -20.76 -28.78
N ALA A 89 -15.18 -21.31 -29.92
CA ALA A 89 -15.60 -20.76 -31.20
C ALA A 89 -17.14 -20.73 -31.32
N PRO A 90 -17.73 -19.77 -32.04
CA PRO A 90 -19.19 -19.57 -32.07
C PRO A 90 -20.00 -20.84 -32.40
N ALA A 91 -19.53 -21.66 -33.33
CA ALA A 91 -20.21 -22.90 -33.72
C ALA A 91 -20.16 -23.97 -32.62
N LEU A 92 -19.07 -24.04 -31.85
CA LEU A 92 -18.96 -24.96 -30.70
C LEU A 92 -19.82 -24.47 -29.54
N ALA A 93 -19.78 -23.16 -29.24
CA ALA A 93 -20.62 -22.54 -28.22
C ALA A 93 -22.12 -22.69 -28.49
N ALA A 94 -22.53 -22.75 -29.78
CA ALA A 94 -23.91 -23.01 -30.16
C ALA A 94 -24.35 -24.47 -29.91
N ARG A 95 -23.43 -25.44 -29.99
CA ARG A 95 -23.71 -26.87 -29.68
C ARG A 95 -23.72 -27.16 -28.19
N PHE A 96 -22.94 -26.41 -27.40
CA PHE A 96 -22.82 -26.54 -25.95
C PHE A 96 -23.19 -25.20 -25.25
N PRO A 97 -24.43 -24.73 -25.39
CA PRO A 97 -24.85 -23.42 -24.86
C PRO A 97 -24.81 -23.34 -23.32
N GLU A 98 -24.71 -24.47 -22.62
CA GLU A 98 -24.55 -24.56 -21.18
C GLU A 98 -23.14 -24.24 -20.67
N ILE A 99 -22.14 -24.16 -21.56
CA ILE A 99 -20.76 -23.76 -21.23
C ILE A 99 -20.60 -22.26 -21.52
N LYS A 100 -20.51 -21.45 -20.47
CA LYS A 100 -20.36 -19.99 -20.60
C LYS A 100 -19.15 -19.48 -19.82
N THR A 101 -18.35 -18.65 -20.47
CA THR A 101 -17.17 -17.99 -19.90
C THR A 101 -17.27 -16.47 -20.03
N TYR A 102 -16.67 -15.77 -19.09
CA TYR A 102 -16.80 -14.34 -18.89
C TYR A 102 -15.49 -13.74 -18.39
N ALA A 103 -15.32 -12.44 -18.64
CA ALA A 103 -14.18 -11.65 -18.19
C ALA A 103 -14.67 -10.33 -17.58
N GLY A 104 -13.87 -9.72 -16.71
CA GLY A 104 -14.20 -8.43 -16.13
C GLY A 104 -13.08 -7.77 -15.35
N MET A 105 -13.33 -6.54 -14.90
CA MET A 105 -12.44 -5.78 -14.02
C MET A 105 -13.10 -5.50 -12.68
N GLY A 106 -12.29 -5.40 -11.64
CA GLY A 106 -12.70 -4.94 -10.32
C GLY A 106 -13.13 -3.47 -10.34
N LEU A 107 -14.19 -3.18 -9.59
CA LEU A 107 -14.67 -1.82 -9.33
C LEU A 107 -14.22 -1.30 -7.97
N ASP A 108 -13.96 -2.19 -7.01
CA ASP A 108 -13.48 -1.86 -5.68
C ASP A 108 -11.95 -1.98 -5.56
N ASP A 109 -11.34 -2.86 -6.34
CA ASP A 109 -9.91 -2.91 -6.62
C ASP A 109 -9.71 -2.74 -8.14
N ALA A 110 -9.16 -1.60 -8.54
CA ALA A 110 -8.98 -1.26 -9.94
C ALA A 110 -7.82 -2.04 -10.60
N THR A 111 -6.97 -2.72 -9.83
CA THR A 111 -5.89 -3.59 -10.31
C THR A 111 -6.34 -5.04 -10.54
N ALA A 112 -7.60 -5.36 -10.21
CA ALA A 112 -8.12 -6.72 -10.29
C ALA A 112 -8.77 -7.01 -11.65
N SER A 113 -8.38 -8.12 -12.27
CA SER A 113 -9.12 -8.77 -13.35
C SER A 113 -9.75 -10.07 -12.87
N VAL A 114 -10.86 -10.44 -13.50
CA VAL A 114 -11.55 -11.71 -13.24
C VAL A 114 -11.82 -12.46 -14.52
N ARG A 115 -11.56 -13.77 -14.49
CA ARG A 115 -12.10 -14.76 -15.42
C ARG A 115 -13.03 -15.67 -14.65
N LEU A 116 -14.24 -15.84 -15.16
CA LEU A 116 -15.24 -16.70 -14.53
C LEU A 116 -15.96 -17.57 -15.56
N ASP A 117 -16.40 -18.73 -15.13
CA ASP A 117 -17.19 -19.65 -15.95
C ASP A 117 -18.33 -20.28 -15.14
N LEU A 118 -19.42 -20.58 -15.84
CA LEU A 118 -20.51 -21.36 -15.32
C LEU A 118 -20.79 -22.46 -16.35
N THR A 119 -20.49 -23.69 -15.96
CA THR A 119 -20.58 -24.88 -16.82
C THR A 119 -21.37 -25.98 -16.11
N PRO A 120 -21.63 -27.14 -16.76
CA PRO A 120 -22.18 -28.31 -16.08
C PRO A 120 -21.35 -28.79 -14.89
N GLN A 121 -20.05 -28.47 -14.82
CA GLN A 121 -19.19 -28.82 -13.69
C GLN A 121 -19.28 -27.84 -12.52
N GLY A 122 -20.00 -26.73 -12.66
CA GLY A 122 -20.17 -25.71 -11.63
C GLY A 122 -19.65 -24.34 -12.04
N PHE A 123 -19.60 -23.44 -11.06
CA PHE A 123 -19.02 -22.11 -11.19
C PHE A 123 -17.53 -22.11 -10.85
N HIS A 124 -16.71 -21.45 -11.63
CA HIS A 124 -15.31 -21.18 -11.26
C HIS A 124 -15.00 -19.70 -11.44
N ALA A 125 -14.15 -19.17 -10.57
CA ALA A 125 -13.59 -17.83 -10.73
C ALA A 125 -12.09 -17.82 -10.43
N GLN A 126 -11.33 -17.12 -11.26
CA GLN A 126 -9.96 -16.69 -11.02
C GLN A 126 -9.96 -15.17 -10.97
N VAL A 127 -9.49 -14.61 -9.86
CA VAL A 127 -9.29 -13.17 -9.70
C VAL A 127 -7.81 -12.90 -9.51
N LEU A 128 -7.22 -12.14 -10.43
CA LEU A 128 -5.82 -11.74 -10.40
C LEU A 128 -5.73 -10.30 -9.94
N THR A 129 -5.03 -10.02 -8.84
CA THR A 129 -4.95 -8.68 -8.23
C THR A 129 -3.54 -8.12 -8.29
N GLY A 130 -3.40 -6.80 -8.18
CA GLY A 130 -2.12 -6.11 -8.15
C GLY A 130 -1.45 -6.06 -6.78
N ASP A 131 -2.11 -6.54 -5.72
CA ASP A 131 -1.60 -6.55 -4.34
C ASP A 131 -1.09 -7.92 -3.87
N GLY A 132 -1.04 -8.91 -4.78
CA GLY A 132 -0.62 -10.27 -4.49
C GLY A 132 -1.66 -11.11 -3.73
N ASN A 133 -2.88 -10.61 -3.55
CA ASN A 133 -4.01 -11.33 -2.94
C ASN A 133 -4.92 -12.01 -3.99
N SER A 134 -4.37 -12.47 -5.11
CA SER A 134 -5.12 -13.24 -6.11
C SER A 134 -5.80 -14.46 -5.46
N PHE A 135 -7.04 -14.73 -5.88
CA PHE A 135 -7.90 -15.72 -5.25
C PHE A 135 -8.79 -16.46 -6.25
N TYR A 136 -9.34 -17.57 -5.78
CA TYR A 136 -10.19 -18.47 -6.56
C TYR A 136 -11.48 -18.76 -5.83
N ILE A 137 -12.52 -19.11 -6.59
CA ILE A 137 -13.77 -19.66 -6.07
C ILE A 137 -14.06 -20.92 -6.89
N ASP A 138 -13.92 -22.09 -6.25
CA ASP A 138 -14.05 -23.39 -6.92
C ASP A 138 -15.01 -24.32 -6.19
N PRO A 139 -15.67 -25.26 -6.90
CA PRO A 139 -16.44 -26.33 -6.30
C PRO A 139 -15.63 -27.13 -5.29
N VAL A 140 -16.25 -27.57 -4.19
CA VAL A 140 -15.58 -28.46 -3.23
C VAL A 140 -15.24 -29.84 -3.82
N ALA A 141 -15.98 -30.27 -4.85
CA ALA A 141 -15.79 -31.53 -5.54
C ALA A 141 -16.26 -31.44 -7.01
N PRO A 142 -15.75 -32.32 -7.91
CA PRO A 142 -16.24 -32.38 -9.28
C PRO A 142 -17.76 -32.56 -9.34
N ASN A 143 -18.41 -31.80 -10.22
CA ASN A 143 -19.88 -31.76 -10.41
C ASN A 143 -20.68 -31.25 -9.19
N ASP A 144 -20.04 -30.75 -8.14
CA ASP A 144 -20.74 -30.04 -7.07
C ASP A 144 -21.10 -28.62 -7.55
N THR A 145 -22.39 -28.40 -7.76
CA THR A 145 -22.88 -27.08 -8.20
C THR A 145 -23.35 -26.22 -7.04
N ARG A 146 -23.36 -26.73 -5.80
CA ARG A 146 -23.95 -26.05 -4.65
C ARG A 146 -22.91 -25.53 -3.67
N HIS A 147 -21.81 -26.24 -3.46
CA HIS A 147 -20.82 -25.93 -2.42
C HIS A 147 -19.47 -25.52 -3.00
N TYR A 148 -18.92 -24.43 -2.49
CA TYR A 148 -17.74 -23.76 -3.02
C TYR A 148 -16.76 -23.39 -1.91
N LEU A 149 -15.50 -23.22 -2.30
CA LEU A 149 -14.44 -22.64 -1.47
C LEU A 149 -13.87 -21.40 -2.15
N GLY A 150 -13.93 -20.27 -1.45
CA GLY A 150 -13.16 -19.07 -1.78
C GLY A 150 -11.82 -19.10 -1.05
N PHE A 151 -10.69 -19.03 -1.76
CA PHE A 151 -9.36 -19.13 -1.13
C PHE A 151 -8.32 -18.28 -1.86
N TYR A 152 -7.36 -17.74 -1.10
CA TYR A 152 -6.20 -17.07 -1.72
C TYR A 152 -5.25 -18.10 -2.30
N LYS A 153 -4.57 -17.73 -3.39
CA LYS A 153 -3.56 -18.60 -4.02
C LYS A 153 -2.51 -19.10 -3.03
N ARG A 154 -2.03 -18.21 -2.15
CA ARG A 154 -1.03 -18.53 -1.11
C ARG A 154 -1.48 -19.60 -0.11
N ASP A 155 -2.78 -19.85 0.03
CA ASP A 155 -3.32 -20.82 0.98
C ASP A 155 -3.38 -22.24 0.38
N MET A 156 -3.04 -22.42 -0.90
CA MET A 156 -2.93 -23.74 -1.55
C MET A 156 -1.69 -24.51 -1.06
N ASN A 157 -1.92 -25.63 -0.38
CA ASN A 157 -0.88 -26.54 0.10
C ASN A 157 -0.57 -27.63 -0.94
N ARG A 158 0.56 -27.48 -1.64
CA ARG A 158 0.98 -28.43 -2.69
C ARG A 158 1.68 -29.69 -2.19
N ALA A 159 1.96 -29.81 -0.88
CA ALA A 159 2.67 -30.97 -0.32
C ALA A 159 1.92 -32.33 -0.51
N ALA A 160 0.71 -32.31 -1.04
CA ALA A 160 -0.11 -33.47 -1.36
C ALA A 160 0.09 -34.05 -2.79
N THR A 161 0.93 -33.46 -3.64
CA THR A 161 1.06 -33.86 -5.06
C THR A 161 2.53 -33.83 -5.51
N ALA A 162 3.22 -34.97 -5.41
CA ALA A 162 4.60 -35.13 -5.91
C ALA A 162 4.58 -35.43 -7.42
N LEU A 163 5.05 -34.50 -8.26
CA LEU A 163 5.00 -34.59 -9.73
C LEU A 163 6.23 -33.94 -10.39
N ALA A 164 6.56 -34.40 -11.61
CA ALA A 164 7.73 -33.99 -12.40
C ALA A 164 7.32 -33.31 -13.72
N CYS A 165 7.96 -32.21 -14.13
CA CYS A 165 7.79 -31.59 -15.45
C CYS A 165 9.07 -31.74 -16.29
N GLY A 166 8.96 -31.73 -17.62
CA GLY A 166 10.10 -31.71 -18.54
C GLY A 166 9.78 -30.99 -19.85
N PHE A 167 10.77 -30.76 -20.71
CA PHE A 167 10.54 -30.22 -22.05
C PHE A 167 11.42 -30.90 -23.09
N GLN A 168 10.99 -30.92 -24.35
CA GLN A 168 11.79 -31.38 -25.48
C GLN A 168 12.05 -30.23 -26.45
N ALA A 169 13.28 -30.12 -26.94
CA ALA A 169 13.59 -29.16 -28.00
C ALA A 169 14.68 -29.72 -28.90
N THR A 170 14.47 -29.68 -30.22
CA THR A 170 15.54 -29.99 -31.16
C THR A 170 16.64 -28.92 -31.10
N ALA A 171 17.85 -29.25 -31.54
CA ALA A 171 18.93 -28.26 -31.64
C ALA A 171 18.52 -27.04 -32.50
N ALA A 172 17.69 -27.27 -33.53
CA ALA A 172 17.14 -26.19 -34.36
C ALA A 172 16.17 -25.29 -33.58
N ASN A 173 15.28 -25.86 -32.75
CA ASN A 173 14.38 -25.06 -31.89
C ASN A 173 15.19 -24.21 -30.89
N LYS A 174 16.17 -24.81 -30.20
CA LYS A 174 17.03 -24.10 -29.23
C LYS A 174 17.81 -22.97 -29.91
N ASN A 175 18.42 -23.24 -31.07
CA ASN A 175 19.15 -22.24 -31.83
C ASN A 175 18.25 -21.12 -32.35
N ALA A 176 17.03 -21.44 -32.80
CA ALA A 176 16.08 -20.44 -33.28
C ALA A 176 15.59 -19.53 -32.14
N THR A 177 15.26 -20.07 -30.96
CA THR A 177 14.89 -19.26 -29.80
C THR A 177 16.05 -18.39 -29.33
N ALA A 178 17.26 -18.95 -29.21
CA ALA A 178 18.45 -18.17 -28.86
C ALA A 178 18.77 -17.07 -29.89
N ALA A 179 18.59 -17.34 -31.18
CA ALA A 179 18.78 -16.36 -32.25
C ALA A 179 17.74 -15.23 -32.19
N ARG A 180 16.45 -15.56 -31.97
CA ARG A 180 15.39 -14.56 -31.81
C ARG A 180 15.61 -13.68 -30.60
N ARG A 181 16.00 -14.27 -29.46
CA ARG A 181 16.37 -13.51 -28.26
C ARG A 181 17.56 -12.59 -28.52
N LYS A 182 18.63 -13.09 -29.14
CA LYS A 182 19.80 -12.28 -29.47
C LYS A 182 19.43 -11.14 -30.43
N LEU A 183 18.55 -11.39 -31.40
CA LEU A 183 18.02 -10.38 -32.30
C LEU A 183 17.21 -9.33 -31.53
N ALA A 184 16.24 -9.73 -30.70
CA ALA A 184 15.43 -8.83 -29.88
C ALA A 184 16.30 -7.92 -28.99
N GLN A 185 17.32 -8.50 -28.36
CA GLN A 185 18.31 -7.80 -27.54
C GLN A 185 19.20 -6.85 -28.37
N ALA A 186 19.61 -7.24 -29.58
CA ALA A 186 20.42 -6.41 -30.47
C ALA A 186 19.62 -5.26 -31.10
N THR A 187 18.34 -5.47 -31.37
CA THR A 187 17.41 -4.44 -31.85
C THR A 187 16.92 -3.51 -30.74
N ALA A 188 17.39 -3.62 -29.50
CA ALA A 188 17.00 -2.74 -28.38
C ALA A 188 17.32 -1.25 -28.60
N ALA A 189 18.09 -0.88 -29.63
CA ALA A 189 18.19 0.51 -30.12
C ALA A 189 16.90 1.01 -30.82
N ALA A 190 16.03 0.11 -31.26
CA ALA A 190 14.69 0.32 -31.79
C ALA A 190 13.71 -0.61 -31.05
N ARG A 191 13.31 -0.21 -29.83
CA ARG A 191 12.38 -0.90 -28.89
C ARG A 191 11.47 -1.98 -29.54
N PRO A 192 11.72 -3.30 -29.36
CA PRO A 192 10.71 -4.32 -29.59
C PRO A 192 10.21 -4.93 -28.26
N ALA A 193 8.99 -5.46 -28.29
CA ALA A 193 8.34 -6.28 -27.26
C ALA A 193 7.61 -5.56 -26.09
N ALA A 194 7.12 -4.33 -26.25
CA ALA A 194 6.01 -3.88 -25.39
C ALA A 194 4.70 -4.55 -25.84
N SER A 195 3.89 -5.04 -24.90
CA SER A 195 2.56 -5.60 -25.16
C SER A 195 1.50 -4.56 -24.79
N GLY A 196 0.31 -4.68 -25.36
CA GLY A 196 -0.78 -3.76 -25.09
C GLY A 196 -1.60 -3.47 -26.34
N PRO A 197 -1.06 -2.84 -27.39
CA PRO A 197 -1.85 -2.30 -28.50
C PRO A 197 -2.63 -3.32 -29.33
N LEU A 198 -2.14 -4.56 -29.39
CA LEU A 198 -2.73 -5.64 -30.20
C LEU A 198 -2.95 -6.89 -29.34
N LEU A 199 -4.16 -7.42 -29.37
CA LEU A 199 -4.48 -8.75 -28.84
C LEU A 199 -4.41 -9.75 -30.00
N ARG A 200 -3.59 -10.80 -29.86
CA ARG A 200 -3.52 -11.88 -30.85
C ARG A 200 -4.31 -13.11 -30.38
N THR A 201 -5.31 -13.50 -31.16
CA THR A 201 -6.19 -14.64 -30.90
C THR A 201 -5.80 -15.84 -31.74
N TYR A 202 -5.47 -16.95 -31.09
CA TYR A 202 -5.11 -18.23 -31.70
C TYR A 202 -6.23 -19.25 -31.58
N ARG A 203 -6.41 -20.06 -32.62
CA ARG A 203 -7.29 -21.23 -32.62
C ARG A 203 -6.60 -22.39 -31.92
N LEU A 204 -7.14 -22.79 -30.77
CA LEU A 204 -6.65 -23.89 -29.96
C LEU A 204 -7.42 -25.17 -30.28
N ALA A 205 -6.69 -26.23 -30.64
CA ALA A 205 -7.20 -27.59 -30.70
C ALA A 205 -6.76 -28.33 -29.43
N LEU A 206 -7.69 -28.53 -28.49
CA LEU A 206 -7.42 -29.18 -27.21
C LEU A 206 -8.00 -30.59 -27.23
N ALA A 207 -7.14 -31.59 -27.10
CA ALA A 207 -7.52 -32.99 -27.01
C ALA A 207 -7.38 -33.49 -25.56
N ASN A 208 -7.95 -34.66 -25.28
CA ASN A 208 -7.75 -35.36 -24.02
C ASN A 208 -7.41 -36.84 -24.19
N THR A 209 -6.81 -37.48 -23.19
CA THR A 209 -6.73 -38.94 -23.14
C THR A 209 -8.03 -39.56 -22.62
N PRO A 210 -8.40 -40.80 -23.02
CA PRO A 210 -9.57 -41.49 -22.47
C PRO A 210 -9.61 -41.53 -20.92
N GLU A 211 -8.44 -41.61 -20.29
CA GLU A 211 -8.27 -41.60 -18.85
C GLU A 211 -8.62 -40.23 -18.24
N TYR A 212 -8.24 -39.14 -18.90
CA TYR A 212 -8.68 -37.80 -18.52
C TYR A 212 -10.20 -37.69 -18.56
N ALA A 213 -10.85 -38.24 -19.60
CA ALA A 213 -12.30 -38.19 -19.71
C ALA A 213 -13.02 -38.85 -18.52
N LEU A 214 -12.47 -39.96 -17.99
CA LEU A 214 -13.02 -40.61 -16.79
C LEU A 214 -13.08 -39.67 -15.58
N THR A 215 -12.11 -38.76 -15.44
CA THR A 215 -12.10 -37.78 -14.35
C THR A 215 -13.17 -36.70 -14.50
N LYS A 216 -13.74 -36.54 -15.69
CA LYS A 216 -14.72 -35.50 -16.07
C LYS A 216 -16.11 -36.07 -16.35
N GLY A 217 -16.42 -37.23 -15.77
CA GLY A 217 -17.71 -37.92 -15.94
C GLY A 217 -17.84 -38.69 -17.25
N ASN A 218 -16.78 -38.78 -18.05
CA ASN A 218 -16.71 -39.55 -19.30
C ASN A 218 -17.81 -39.19 -20.32
N THR A 219 -18.09 -37.89 -20.46
CA THR A 219 -19.03 -37.36 -21.47
C THR A 219 -18.38 -36.22 -22.24
N VAL A 220 -18.82 -36.00 -23.48
CA VAL A 220 -18.31 -34.89 -24.31
C VAL A 220 -18.52 -33.53 -23.64
N ALA A 221 -19.74 -33.27 -23.14
CA ALA A 221 -20.06 -32.02 -22.44
C ALA A 221 -19.25 -31.85 -21.15
N GLY A 222 -19.04 -32.93 -20.39
CA GLY A 222 -18.24 -32.91 -19.18
C GLY A 222 -16.77 -32.58 -19.44
N VAL A 223 -16.15 -33.19 -20.46
CA VAL A 223 -14.75 -32.89 -20.84
C VAL A 223 -14.62 -31.47 -21.37
N LEU A 224 -15.47 -31.06 -22.31
CA LEU A 224 -15.44 -29.70 -22.86
C LEU A 224 -15.65 -28.62 -21.80
N ALA A 225 -16.48 -28.88 -20.79
CA ALA A 225 -16.66 -27.97 -19.67
C ALA A 225 -15.36 -27.78 -18.88
N ALA A 226 -14.63 -28.86 -18.59
CA ALA A 226 -13.34 -28.78 -17.92
C ALA A 226 -12.27 -28.11 -18.77
N GLU A 227 -12.19 -28.46 -20.06
CA GLU A 227 -11.30 -27.82 -21.03
C GLU A 227 -11.56 -26.31 -21.12
N ALA A 228 -12.83 -25.89 -21.15
CA ALA A 228 -13.20 -24.49 -21.16
C ALA A 228 -12.77 -23.76 -19.87
N THR A 229 -12.94 -24.36 -18.70
CA THR A 229 -12.45 -23.80 -17.43
C THR A 229 -10.93 -23.63 -17.44
N THR A 230 -10.18 -24.66 -17.87
CA THR A 230 -8.71 -24.60 -17.99
C THR A 230 -8.29 -23.48 -18.95
N VAL A 231 -8.84 -23.43 -20.16
CA VAL A 231 -8.49 -22.40 -21.15
C VAL A 231 -8.87 -21.00 -20.64
N ASN A 232 -10.01 -20.84 -19.97
CA ASN A 232 -10.43 -19.55 -19.42
C ASN A 232 -9.45 -19.01 -18.37
N ARG A 233 -8.86 -19.88 -17.54
CA ARG A 233 -7.82 -19.53 -16.57
C ARG A 233 -6.48 -19.20 -17.21
N VAL A 234 -6.04 -20.03 -18.16
CA VAL A 234 -4.77 -19.78 -18.89
C VAL A 234 -4.86 -18.46 -19.66
N VAL A 235 -5.97 -18.23 -20.36
CA VAL A 235 -6.22 -16.97 -21.10
C VAL A 235 -6.28 -15.76 -20.16
N GLY A 236 -6.79 -15.91 -18.93
CA GLY A 236 -6.77 -14.84 -17.93
C GLY A 236 -5.36 -14.32 -17.66
N VAL A 237 -4.36 -15.21 -17.62
CA VAL A 237 -2.95 -14.83 -17.47
C VAL A 237 -2.35 -14.35 -18.80
N TYR A 238 -2.62 -15.05 -19.91
CA TYR A 238 -1.98 -14.77 -21.20
C TYR A 238 -2.43 -13.46 -21.84
N GLU A 239 -3.67 -13.02 -21.61
CA GLU A 239 -4.12 -11.71 -22.06
C GLU A 239 -3.50 -10.57 -21.26
N ARG A 240 -3.34 -10.78 -19.95
CA ARG A 240 -2.72 -9.83 -19.03
C ARG A 240 -1.21 -9.71 -19.29
N GLU A 241 -0.50 -10.83 -19.42
CA GLU A 241 0.95 -10.82 -19.53
C GLU A 241 1.43 -10.73 -20.97
N LEU A 242 0.75 -11.35 -21.94
CA LEU A 242 1.31 -11.58 -23.29
C LEU A 242 0.49 -10.98 -24.41
N THR A 243 -0.70 -10.43 -24.12
CA THR A 243 -1.72 -10.06 -25.11
C THR A 243 -2.05 -11.20 -26.07
N VAL A 244 -2.21 -12.40 -25.52
CA VAL A 244 -2.53 -13.64 -26.25
C VAL A 244 -3.86 -14.20 -25.77
N ARG A 245 -4.79 -14.46 -26.70
CA ARG A 245 -6.06 -15.16 -26.47
C ARG A 245 -6.04 -16.51 -27.18
N MET A 246 -6.62 -17.52 -26.55
CA MET A 246 -6.84 -18.84 -27.15
C MET A 246 -8.32 -19.17 -27.15
N VAL A 247 -8.82 -19.65 -28.30
CA VAL A 247 -10.22 -20.02 -28.49
C VAL A 247 -10.29 -21.43 -29.06
N LEU A 248 -11.05 -22.31 -28.40
CA LEU A 248 -11.27 -23.69 -28.85
C LEU A 248 -11.89 -23.71 -30.25
N VAL A 249 -11.34 -24.56 -31.12
CA VAL A 249 -11.76 -24.67 -32.54
C VAL A 249 -13.25 -25.07 -32.69
N PRO A 250 -13.91 -24.70 -33.81
CA PRO A 250 -15.32 -24.98 -34.04
C PRO A 250 -15.78 -26.43 -33.87
N ASN A 251 -14.89 -27.41 -34.02
CA ASN A 251 -15.14 -28.85 -33.92
C ASN A 251 -14.26 -29.54 -32.84
N ASN A 252 -13.91 -28.83 -31.77
CA ASN A 252 -13.10 -29.39 -30.67
C ASN A 252 -13.78 -30.56 -29.95
N ASP A 253 -15.12 -30.64 -29.99
CA ASP A 253 -15.89 -31.79 -29.50
C ASP A 253 -15.48 -33.12 -30.15
N GLN A 254 -14.90 -33.10 -31.35
CA GLN A 254 -14.36 -34.28 -32.04
C GLN A 254 -12.99 -34.72 -31.51
N LEU A 255 -12.31 -33.88 -30.71
CA LEU A 255 -11.07 -34.20 -30.01
C LEU A 255 -11.33 -34.73 -28.59
N VAL A 256 -12.60 -34.92 -28.22
CA VAL A 256 -12.96 -35.55 -26.96
C VAL A 256 -12.92 -37.07 -27.09
N PHE A 257 -11.91 -37.67 -26.49
CA PHE A 257 -11.73 -39.12 -26.47
C PHE A 257 -12.28 -39.70 -25.17
N LEU A 258 -13.39 -40.45 -25.26
CA LEU A 258 -14.04 -41.07 -24.10
C LEU A 258 -13.46 -42.45 -23.80
N SER A 259 -13.50 -42.91 -22.55
CA SER A 259 -13.14 -44.29 -22.22
C SER A 259 -14.27 -45.27 -22.54
N GLY A 260 -13.93 -46.43 -23.11
CA GLY A 260 -14.85 -47.53 -23.39
C GLY A 260 -15.93 -47.28 -24.46
N THR A 261 -16.00 -46.09 -25.04
CA THR A 261 -16.99 -45.69 -26.05
C THR A 261 -16.39 -44.66 -27.02
N GLY A 262 -16.99 -44.54 -28.22
CA GLY A 262 -16.59 -43.54 -29.23
C GLY A 262 -15.43 -43.94 -30.15
N PRO A 263 -15.21 -43.20 -31.26
CA PRO A 263 -14.08 -43.44 -32.15
C PRO A 263 -12.76 -43.13 -31.45
N GLN A 264 -11.99 -44.17 -31.12
CA GLN A 264 -10.62 -44.02 -30.61
C GLN A 264 -9.64 -43.89 -31.79
N PRO A 265 -8.61 -43.04 -31.68
CA PRO A 265 -7.51 -43.07 -32.63
C PRO A 265 -6.80 -44.41 -32.52
N SER A 266 -6.31 -44.92 -33.65
CA SER A 266 -5.42 -46.07 -33.70
C SER A 266 -4.06 -45.60 -34.27
N PRO A 267 -2.97 -45.62 -33.47
CA PRO A 267 -2.94 -46.03 -32.06
C PRO A 267 -3.57 -44.98 -31.11
N PRO A 268 -4.11 -45.39 -29.95
CA PRO A 268 -4.62 -44.49 -28.92
C PRO A 268 -3.47 -43.66 -28.31
N TYR A 269 -3.83 -42.60 -27.57
CA TYR A 269 -2.85 -41.91 -26.74
C TYR A 269 -2.23 -42.87 -25.73
N THR A 270 -0.91 -42.79 -25.59
CA THR A 270 -0.18 -43.52 -24.56
C THR A 270 -0.15 -42.66 -23.29
N ASP A 271 -1.24 -42.67 -22.50
CA ASP A 271 -1.41 -41.77 -21.34
C ASP A 271 -0.17 -41.76 -20.44
N ASN A 272 0.43 -42.92 -20.17
CA ASN A 272 1.63 -43.05 -19.33
C ASN A 272 2.96 -42.58 -19.95
N ASN A 273 2.98 -41.98 -21.15
CA ASN A 273 4.20 -41.49 -21.80
C ASN A 273 3.97 -40.15 -22.52
N GLY A 274 4.35 -39.05 -21.84
CA GLY A 274 4.25 -37.69 -22.39
C GLY A 274 5.01 -37.49 -23.71
N GLU A 275 6.21 -38.06 -23.83
CA GLU A 275 7.02 -37.91 -25.05
C GLU A 275 6.37 -38.58 -26.27
N ALA A 276 5.78 -39.77 -26.07
CA ALA A 276 5.01 -40.44 -27.12
C ALA A 276 3.76 -39.63 -27.50
N MET A 277 3.10 -39.02 -26.51
CA MET A 277 1.90 -38.22 -26.73
C MET A 277 2.14 -36.96 -27.57
N LEU A 278 3.35 -36.39 -27.60
CA LEU A 278 3.67 -35.25 -28.48
C LEU A 278 3.36 -35.57 -29.96
N ALA A 279 3.93 -36.64 -30.49
CA ALA A 279 3.75 -37.04 -31.88
C ALA A 279 2.34 -37.60 -32.16
N GLN A 280 1.76 -38.30 -31.18
CA GLN A 280 0.37 -38.80 -31.26
C GLN A 280 -0.62 -37.63 -31.35
N ASN A 281 -0.43 -36.58 -30.55
CA ASN A 281 -1.33 -35.42 -30.53
C ASN A 281 -1.29 -34.67 -31.85
N GLN A 282 -0.08 -34.45 -32.38
CA GLN A 282 0.08 -33.86 -33.70
C GLN A 282 -0.67 -34.67 -34.78
N THR A 283 -0.48 -35.99 -34.80
CA THR A 283 -1.13 -36.87 -35.78
C THR A 283 -2.66 -36.85 -35.64
N ASN A 284 -3.16 -36.89 -34.41
CA ASN A 284 -4.60 -36.94 -34.14
C ASN A 284 -5.30 -35.63 -34.48
N ILE A 285 -4.73 -34.49 -34.08
CA ILE A 285 -5.30 -33.18 -34.37
C ILE A 285 -5.25 -32.90 -35.88
N ASP A 286 -4.13 -33.19 -36.57
CA ASP A 286 -4.04 -33.02 -38.03
C ASP A 286 -5.09 -33.86 -38.78
N ARG A 287 -5.35 -35.08 -38.30
CA ARG A 287 -6.33 -35.99 -38.92
C ARG A 287 -7.77 -35.52 -38.72
N ILE A 288 -8.11 -35.00 -37.54
CA ILE A 288 -9.51 -34.68 -37.16
C ILE A 288 -9.86 -33.24 -37.50
N ILE A 289 -9.00 -32.30 -37.14
CA ILE A 289 -9.23 -30.86 -37.32
C ILE A 289 -8.66 -30.39 -38.67
N GLY A 290 -7.53 -30.94 -39.10
CA GLY A 290 -6.78 -30.49 -40.27
C GLY A 290 -5.80 -29.36 -39.93
N ASP A 291 -4.54 -29.49 -40.38
CA ASP A 291 -3.45 -28.54 -40.05
C ASP A 291 -3.87 -27.07 -40.25
N ALA A 292 -4.54 -26.71 -41.34
CA ALA A 292 -4.92 -25.32 -41.62
C ALA A 292 -5.96 -24.73 -40.63
N ASN A 293 -6.65 -25.57 -39.86
CA ASN A 293 -7.81 -25.18 -39.06
C ASN A 293 -7.48 -24.88 -37.59
N TYR A 294 -6.22 -25.00 -37.18
CA TYR A 294 -5.76 -24.66 -35.85
C TYR A 294 -4.34 -24.06 -35.86
N ASP A 295 -4.03 -23.33 -34.80
CA ASP A 295 -2.80 -22.55 -34.67
C ASP A 295 -1.86 -23.12 -33.59
N ILE A 296 -2.46 -23.67 -32.53
CA ILE A 296 -1.82 -24.40 -31.43
C ILE A 296 -2.68 -25.62 -31.10
N GLY A 297 -2.04 -26.75 -30.85
CA GLY A 297 -2.68 -27.95 -30.35
C GLY A 297 -2.03 -28.43 -29.05
N HIS A 298 -2.83 -29.02 -28.17
CA HIS A 298 -2.37 -29.51 -26.88
C HIS A 298 -3.22 -30.70 -26.45
N VAL A 299 -2.68 -31.62 -25.64
CA VAL A 299 -3.46 -32.73 -25.07
C VAL A 299 -3.36 -32.73 -23.54
N VAL A 300 -4.49 -32.95 -22.89
CA VAL A 300 -4.57 -33.15 -21.43
C VAL A 300 -4.71 -34.63 -21.07
N SER A 301 -3.99 -35.07 -20.05
CA SER A 301 -3.89 -36.48 -19.65
C SER A 301 -3.98 -36.69 -18.13
N THR A 302 -4.02 -37.93 -17.67
CA THR A 302 -3.96 -38.26 -16.21
C THR A 302 -2.58 -38.65 -15.73
N ASN A 303 -1.64 -38.89 -16.64
CA ASN A 303 -0.28 -39.18 -16.27
C ASN A 303 0.44 -37.93 -15.79
N GLY A 304 1.34 -38.09 -14.82
CA GLY A 304 1.95 -36.96 -14.14
C GLY A 304 2.97 -36.18 -14.98
N GLY A 305 2.82 -34.86 -15.02
CA GLY A 305 3.81 -33.91 -15.54
C GLY A 305 3.35 -33.10 -16.75
N GLY A 306 4.33 -32.58 -17.48
CA GLY A 306 4.10 -31.87 -18.73
C GLY A 306 5.31 -32.01 -19.63
N VAL A 307 5.06 -31.96 -20.93
CA VAL A 307 6.11 -31.86 -21.95
C VAL A 307 5.58 -31.13 -23.17
N ALA A 308 6.34 -30.17 -23.66
CA ALA A 308 6.04 -29.45 -24.88
C ALA A 308 7.29 -29.20 -25.71
N LEU A 309 7.10 -29.07 -27.03
CA LEU A 309 8.13 -28.52 -27.89
C LEU A 309 8.25 -27.00 -27.75
N LEU A 310 9.49 -26.51 -27.79
CA LEU A 310 9.79 -25.09 -27.65
C LEU A 310 9.52 -24.28 -28.93
N GLY A 311 8.63 -23.28 -28.84
CA GLY A 311 8.40 -22.27 -29.89
C GLY A 311 7.82 -22.86 -31.18
N VAL A 312 6.69 -23.56 -31.05
CA VAL A 312 6.08 -24.34 -32.14
C VAL A 312 4.70 -23.89 -32.57
N VAL A 313 4.08 -22.92 -31.89
CA VAL A 313 2.79 -22.33 -32.36
C VAL A 313 2.95 -21.83 -33.80
N CYS A 314 1.93 -22.05 -34.63
CA CYS A 314 1.92 -21.80 -36.06
C CYS A 314 2.88 -22.67 -36.91
N VAL A 315 3.68 -23.57 -36.34
CA VAL A 315 4.64 -24.39 -37.11
C VAL A 315 3.97 -25.70 -37.55
N PRO A 316 3.76 -25.91 -38.86
CA PRO A 316 3.14 -27.15 -39.36
C PRO A 316 3.89 -28.39 -38.86
N ARG A 317 3.14 -29.45 -38.52
CA ARG A 317 3.66 -30.72 -37.96
C ARG A 317 4.35 -30.62 -36.59
N GLN A 318 4.37 -29.46 -35.95
CA GLN A 318 4.91 -29.27 -34.59
C GLN A 318 3.95 -28.54 -33.64
N LYS A 319 3.04 -27.71 -34.17
CA LYS A 319 2.14 -26.85 -33.39
C LYS A 319 1.18 -27.58 -32.46
N ALA A 320 1.00 -28.89 -32.60
CA ALA A 320 0.21 -29.72 -31.69
C ALA A 320 1.07 -30.58 -30.73
N GLN A 321 2.39 -30.39 -30.68
CA GLN A 321 3.28 -31.14 -29.79
C GLN A 321 3.40 -30.47 -28.42
N GLY A 322 2.33 -30.57 -27.64
CA GLY A 322 2.27 -30.15 -26.23
C GLY A 322 1.33 -31.05 -25.44
N VAL A 323 1.75 -31.41 -24.22
CA VAL A 323 1.08 -32.37 -23.34
C VAL A 323 1.15 -31.84 -21.92
N THR A 324 0.01 -31.88 -21.22
CA THR A 324 -0.04 -31.66 -19.77
C THR A 324 -0.85 -32.77 -19.12
N GLY A 325 -0.40 -33.29 -17.99
CA GLY A 325 -1.16 -34.29 -17.25
C GLY A 325 -0.91 -34.27 -15.76
N LEU A 326 -1.95 -34.63 -15.01
CA LEU A 326 -1.88 -34.82 -13.57
C LEU A 326 -2.83 -35.95 -13.16
N PRO A 327 -2.51 -36.76 -12.13
CA PRO A 327 -3.41 -37.80 -11.63
C PRO A 327 -4.79 -37.26 -11.20
N ASN A 328 -4.84 -35.99 -10.81
CA ASN A 328 -6.07 -35.27 -10.51
C ASN A 328 -6.03 -33.90 -11.20
N PRO A 329 -6.41 -33.82 -12.49
CA PRO A 329 -6.18 -32.62 -13.31
C PRO A 329 -7.29 -31.59 -13.08
N VAL A 330 -7.26 -30.95 -11.91
CA VAL A 330 -8.22 -29.92 -11.47
C VAL A 330 -7.50 -28.84 -10.68
N GLY A 331 -8.10 -27.65 -10.64
CA GLY A 331 -7.64 -26.56 -9.77
C GLY A 331 -6.45 -25.77 -10.33
N ASP A 332 -6.09 -24.69 -9.63
CA ASP A 332 -5.05 -23.74 -10.08
C ASP A 332 -3.69 -24.39 -10.30
N ALA A 333 -3.32 -25.34 -9.45
CA ALA A 333 -2.06 -26.05 -9.60
C ALA A 333 -1.98 -26.74 -10.97
N PHE A 334 -3.07 -27.34 -11.48
CA PHE A 334 -3.09 -27.92 -12.82
C PHE A 334 -3.01 -26.85 -13.91
N ASP A 335 -3.90 -25.84 -13.85
CA ASP A 335 -4.07 -24.88 -14.95
C ASP A 335 -2.90 -23.90 -15.07
N ILE A 336 -2.34 -23.43 -13.95
CA ILE A 336 -1.27 -22.41 -13.94
C ILE A 336 0.11 -23.04 -13.83
N ASP A 337 0.34 -23.98 -12.91
CA ASP A 337 1.70 -24.51 -12.74
C ASP A 337 2.09 -25.49 -13.85
N PHE A 338 1.13 -26.11 -14.54
CA PHE A 338 1.42 -27.06 -15.64
C PHE A 338 0.86 -26.58 -16.98
N VAL A 339 -0.45 -26.38 -17.15
CA VAL A 339 -0.99 -26.08 -18.50
C VAL A 339 -0.43 -24.76 -19.05
N ALA A 340 -0.44 -23.69 -18.25
CA ALA A 340 0.15 -22.41 -18.65
C ALA A 340 1.67 -22.49 -18.86
N HIS A 341 2.36 -23.37 -18.12
CA HIS A 341 3.81 -23.63 -18.27
C HIS A 341 4.12 -24.31 -19.61
N GLU A 342 3.44 -25.42 -19.90
CA GLU A 342 3.67 -26.20 -21.13
C GLU A 342 3.23 -25.43 -22.38
N MET A 343 2.11 -24.71 -22.31
CA MET A 343 1.77 -23.77 -23.37
C MET A 343 2.81 -22.66 -23.50
N GLY A 344 3.44 -22.23 -22.39
CA GLY A 344 4.52 -21.24 -22.39
C GLY A 344 5.74 -21.70 -23.19
N HIS A 345 6.07 -22.99 -23.09
CA HIS A 345 7.05 -23.62 -23.98
C HIS A 345 6.62 -23.61 -25.44
N GLN A 346 5.36 -23.95 -25.77
CA GLN A 346 4.87 -23.89 -27.15
C GLN A 346 4.98 -22.48 -27.73
N PHE A 347 4.81 -21.45 -26.89
CA PHE A 347 5.02 -20.03 -27.22
C PHE A 347 6.48 -19.55 -27.13
N GLY A 348 7.43 -20.42 -26.80
CA GLY A 348 8.86 -20.16 -26.92
C GLY A 348 9.58 -19.77 -25.64
N GLY A 349 8.92 -19.80 -24.48
CA GLY A 349 9.58 -19.53 -23.19
C GLY A 349 10.45 -20.70 -22.73
N ASN A 350 11.67 -20.43 -22.27
CA ASN A 350 12.50 -21.42 -21.58
C ASN A 350 12.29 -21.39 -20.07
N HIS A 351 12.78 -22.43 -19.40
CA HIS A 351 12.86 -22.49 -17.95
C HIS A 351 13.68 -21.35 -17.34
N THR A 352 13.23 -20.83 -16.21
CA THR A 352 13.84 -19.68 -15.53
C THR A 352 14.59 -20.02 -14.25
N PHE A 353 14.40 -21.22 -13.70
CA PHE A 353 14.95 -21.62 -12.41
C PHE A 353 16.45 -21.97 -12.47
N ASN A 354 17.14 -21.84 -11.33
CA ASN A 354 18.58 -22.08 -11.19
C ASN A 354 18.96 -23.21 -10.21
N GLY A 355 17.99 -23.98 -9.72
CA GLY A 355 18.24 -25.17 -8.90
C GLY A 355 18.76 -26.36 -9.71
N ASP A 356 19.25 -27.39 -9.02
CA ASP A 356 19.70 -28.66 -9.61
C ASP A 356 19.29 -29.91 -8.84
N GLY A 357 18.55 -29.79 -7.73
CA GLY A 357 18.00 -30.92 -6.99
C GLY A 357 16.55 -31.26 -7.37
N GLY A 358 16.16 -32.53 -7.21
CA GLY A 358 14.81 -32.99 -7.51
C GLY A 358 14.49 -32.85 -9.00
N ASN A 359 13.31 -32.34 -9.37
CA ASN A 359 12.93 -32.17 -10.77
C ASN A 359 13.71 -31.06 -11.50
N CYS A 360 14.40 -30.17 -10.78
CA CYS A 360 15.30 -29.20 -11.40
C CYS A 360 16.49 -29.90 -12.12
N ALA A 361 16.92 -31.06 -11.64
CA ALA A 361 18.04 -31.82 -12.20
C ALA A 361 17.75 -32.21 -13.66
N GLY A 362 18.63 -31.84 -14.59
CA GLY A 362 18.48 -32.15 -16.02
C GLY A 362 17.50 -31.27 -16.80
N ASN A 363 16.64 -30.49 -16.12
CA ASN A 363 15.68 -29.59 -16.75
C ASN A 363 16.13 -28.13 -16.81
N ARG A 364 17.15 -27.74 -16.03
CA ARG A 364 17.67 -26.36 -16.03
C ARG A 364 18.17 -25.91 -17.41
N ASN A 365 17.82 -24.68 -17.80
CA ASN A 365 18.43 -23.99 -18.94
C ASN A 365 19.44 -22.91 -18.50
N PRO A 366 20.77 -23.12 -18.65
CA PRO A 366 21.79 -22.18 -18.17
C PRO A 366 21.71 -20.76 -18.73
N SER A 367 21.12 -20.57 -19.91
CA SER A 367 21.06 -19.27 -20.57
C SER A 367 19.90 -18.39 -20.10
N THR A 368 18.97 -18.96 -19.35
CA THR A 368 17.72 -18.33 -18.86
C THR A 368 17.47 -18.60 -17.38
N ALA A 369 18.42 -19.20 -16.66
CA ALA A 369 18.31 -19.53 -15.24
C ALA A 369 18.47 -18.30 -14.32
N TRP A 370 17.55 -17.35 -14.43
CA TRP A 370 17.55 -16.05 -13.74
C TRP A 370 16.97 -16.11 -12.32
N GLU A 371 16.14 -17.11 -12.01
CA GLU A 371 15.47 -17.21 -10.73
C GLU A 371 16.22 -18.18 -9.79
N PRO A 372 16.40 -17.82 -8.50
CA PRO A 372 17.10 -18.69 -7.55
C PRO A 372 16.36 -19.99 -7.28
N GLY A 373 17.10 -21.08 -7.00
CA GLY A 373 16.52 -22.37 -6.62
C GLY A 373 15.46 -22.86 -7.61
N SER A 374 14.29 -23.27 -7.12
CA SER A 374 13.14 -23.69 -7.93
C SER A 374 12.53 -22.58 -8.78
N GLY A 375 12.88 -21.31 -8.51
CA GLY A 375 12.18 -20.13 -8.98
C GLY A 375 10.74 -20.03 -8.49
N SER A 376 10.02 -19.07 -9.06
CA SER A 376 8.74 -18.55 -8.56
C SER A 376 7.72 -18.23 -9.65
N THR A 377 8.15 -17.91 -10.88
CA THR A 377 7.22 -17.55 -11.98
C THR A 377 6.72 -18.78 -12.77
N ILE A 378 5.80 -18.58 -13.72
CA ILE A 378 5.19 -19.67 -14.49
C ILE A 378 6.20 -20.59 -15.15
N MET A 379 7.27 -20.05 -15.74
CA MET A 379 8.30 -20.87 -16.42
C MET A 379 9.37 -21.42 -15.46
N ALA A 380 9.19 -21.23 -14.15
CA ALA A 380 10.01 -21.85 -13.13
C ALA A 380 9.43 -23.21 -12.69
N TYR A 381 10.12 -23.89 -11.78
CA TYR A 381 9.72 -25.18 -11.19
C TYR A 381 9.31 -25.00 -9.73
N ALA A 382 8.62 -23.91 -9.41
CA ALA A 382 8.20 -23.56 -8.07
C ALA A 382 7.58 -24.78 -7.37
N GLY A 383 8.17 -25.23 -6.27
CA GLY A 383 7.63 -26.30 -5.42
C GLY A 383 7.83 -27.73 -5.89
N ILE A 384 8.48 -27.97 -7.04
CA ILE A 384 8.74 -29.32 -7.55
C ILE A 384 10.23 -29.70 -7.62
N CYS A 385 11.14 -28.85 -7.16
CA CYS A 385 12.55 -29.21 -7.01
C CYS A 385 12.83 -29.88 -5.66
N ALA A 386 14.10 -30.14 -5.33
CA ALA A 386 14.46 -30.64 -4.00
C ALA A 386 14.07 -29.63 -2.92
N THR A 387 13.84 -30.09 -1.68
CA THR A 387 13.48 -29.23 -0.54
C THR A 387 14.45 -28.06 -0.33
N ALA A 388 15.74 -28.27 -0.60
CA ALA A 388 16.75 -27.22 -0.48
C ALA A 388 16.66 -26.14 -1.57
N ASP A 389 16.09 -26.47 -2.74
CA ASP A 389 15.90 -25.56 -3.87
C ASP A 389 14.53 -24.86 -3.84
N ASN A 390 13.51 -25.48 -3.25
CA ASN A 390 12.14 -24.97 -3.30
C ASN A 390 11.95 -23.68 -2.49
N LEU A 391 11.62 -22.59 -3.20
CA LEU A 391 11.38 -21.28 -2.59
C LEU A 391 9.92 -21.05 -2.19
N GLN A 392 8.98 -21.67 -2.92
CA GLN A 392 7.55 -21.55 -2.71
C GLN A 392 6.82 -22.80 -3.25
N PRO A 393 5.57 -23.06 -2.83
CA PRO A 393 4.87 -24.28 -3.24
C PRO A 393 4.30 -24.25 -4.67
N ASN A 394 3.82 -23.11 -5.18
CA ASN A 394 3.15 -23.00 -6.49
C ASN A 394 3.65 -21.75 -7.23
N SER A 395 3.59 -21.72 -8.56
CA SER A 395 4.08 -20.58 -9.35
C SER A 395 3.18 -19.36 -9.20
N ASP A 396 3.77 -18.17 -9.09
CA ASP A 396 3.05 -16.92 -9.23
C ASP A 396 2.53 -16.81 -10.68
N ALA A 397 1.29 -16.36 -10.87
CA ALA A 397 0.60 -16.33 -12.17
C ALA A 397 1.09 -15.18 -13.08
N VAL A 398 2.40 -15.06 -13.23
CA VAL A 398 3.12 -14.06 -14.03
C VAL A 398 4.30 -14.72 -14.72
N PHE A 399 4.75 -14.13 -15.83
CA PHE A 399 5.99 -14.55 -16.47
C PHE A 399 7.15 -13.72 -15.96
N HIS A 400 8.31 -14.36 -15.74
CA HIS A 400 9.54 -13.63 -15.52
C HIS A 400 9.80 -12.67 -16.68
N THR A 401 10.33 -11.47 -16.42
CA THR A 401 10.63 -10.49 -17.48
C THR A 401 11.42 -11.07 -18.67
N GLY A 402 12.32 -12.02 -18.40
CA GLY A 402 13.06 -12.74 -19.44
C GLY A 402 12.21 -13.71 -20.26
N SER A 403 11.28 -14.44 -19.63
CA SER A 403 10.32 -15.32 -20.33
C SER A 403 9.32 -14.52 -21.15
N TYR A 404 8.84 -13.40 -20.61
CA TYR A 404 8.02 -12.43 -21.34
C TYR A 404 8.73 -11.98 -22.63
N GLU A 405 10.00 -11.58 -22.54
CA GLU A 405 10.80 -11.16 -23.70
C GLU A 405 10.93 -12.28 -24.75
N GLU A 406 11.23 -13.53 -24.33
CA GLU A 406 11.34 -14.68 -25.24
C GLU A 406 10.00 -14.98 -25.95
N ILE A 407 8.90 -15.03 -25.20
CA ILE A 407 7.58 -15.35 -25.74
C ILE A 407 7.08 -14.24 -26.67
N ARG A 408 7.22 -12.97 -26.27
CA ARG A 408 6.78 -11.84 -27.11
C ARG A 408 7.57 -11.76 -28.40
N ALA A 409 8.88 -11.96 -28.37
CA ALA A 409 9.70 -12.01 -29.57
C ALA A 409 9.28 -13.16 -30.52
N PHE A 410 8.84 -14.30 -29.97
CA PHE A 410 8.29 -15.38 -30.76
C PHE A 410 6.91 -15.02 -31.34
N VAL A 411 5.97 -14.55 -30.53
CA VAL A 411 4.61 -14.16 -30.94
C VAL A 411 4.65 -13.10 -32.04
N ASP A 412 5.50 -12.08 -31.92
CA ASP A 412 5.64 -11.02 -32.93
C ASP A 412 6.19 -11.54 -34.26
N GLY A 413 6.94 -12.65 -34.23
CA GLY A 413 7.41 -13.36 -35.42
C GLY A 413 6.43 -14.38 -36.00
N THR A 414 5.32 -14.68 -35.31
CA THR A 414 4.31 -15.62 -35.82
C THR A 414 3.40 -14.97 -36.88
N THR A 415 2.94 -15.76 -37.84
CA THR A 415 2.07 -15.32 -38.95
C THR A 415 0.63 -15.83 -38.86
N CYS A 416 0.34 -16.78 -37.97
CA CYS A 416 -1.02 -17.28 -37.75
C CYS A 416 -1.74 -16.55 -36.61
N GLY A 417 -3.00 -16.93 -36.37
CA GLY A 417 -3.89 -16.19 -35.49
C GLY A 417 -4.41 -14.89 -36.10
N THR A 418 -5.30 -14.22 -35.38
CA THR A 418 -5.90 -12.94 -35.79
C THR A 418 -5.56 -11.87 -34.77
N SER A 419 -5.24 -10.65 -35.22
CA SER A 419 -4.90 -9.53 -34.32
C SER A 419 -6.01 -8.49 -34.34
N ALA A 420 -6.32 -7.93 -33.17
CA ALA A 420 -7.28 -6.85 -33.02
C ALA A 420 -6.71 -5.74 -32.13
N ALA A 421 -7.04 -4.49 -32.45
CA ALA A 421 -6.62 -3.34 -31.67
C ALA A 421 -7.33 -3.33 -30.30
N THR A 422 -6.56 -3.12 -29.25
CA THR A 422 -7.07 -3.16 -27.87
C THR A 422 -7.48 -1.79 -27.34
N GLY A 423 -7.01 -0.72 -27.96
CA GLY A 423 -7.11 0.63 -27.41
C GLY A 423 -6.14 0.91 -26.24
N ASN A 424 -5.32 -0.07 -25.85
CA ASN A 424 -4.36 0.06 -24.77
C ASN A 424 -3.02 0.60 -25.28
N THR A 425 -2.38 1.51 -24.53
CA THR A 425 -1.02 1.99 -24.78
C THR A 425 -0.14 1.54 -23.62
N PRO A 426 0.97 0.82 -23.87
CA PRO A 426 1.80 0.31 -22.78
C PRO A 426 2.27 1.43 -21.84
N PRO A 427 2.41 1.17 -20.53
CA PRO A 427 2.85 2.19 -19.58
C PRO A 427 4.25 2.71 -19.92
N ALA A 428 4.48 4.01 -19.72
CA ALA A 428 5.79 4.62 -19.93
C ALA A 428 6.61 4.59 -18.64
N LEU A 429 7.73 3.84 -18.65
CA LEU A 429 8.59 3.60 -17.47
C LEU A 429 9.84 4.49 -17.43
N THR A 430 10.15 5.01 -16.25
CA THR A 430 11.41 5.69 -15.92
C THR A 430 12.08 5.06 -14.70
N VAL A 431 13.36 4.71 -14.86
CA VAL A 431 14.24 4.19 -13.80
C VAL A 431 15.44 5.13 -13.66
N PRO A 432 15.87 5.52 -12.44
CA PRO A 432 17.12 6.24 -12.23
C PRO A 432 18.32 5.43 -12.77
N ARG A 433 19.06 5.96 -13.76
CA ARG A 433 20.03 5.17 -14.55
C ARG A 433 21.49 5.39 -14.14
N ASN A 434 21.78 5.31 -12.84
CA ASN A 434 23.15 5.41 -12.37
C ASN A 434 23.69 4.01 -12.04
N VAL A 435 24.76 3.60 -12.74
CA VAL A 435 25.57 2.45 -12.30
C VAL A 435 26.18 2.83 -10.96
N ARG A 436 25.88 2.06 -9.92
CA ARG A 436 26.37 2.28 -8.56
C ARG A 436 27.05 1.02 -8.03
N THR A 437 27.93 1.23 -7.07
CA THR A 437 28.52 0.14 -6.28
C THR A 437 27.87 0.11 -4.91
N LEU A 438 27.36 -1.06 -4.53
CA LEU A 438 26.79 -1.33 -3.22
C LEU A 438 27.88 -1.87 -2.29
N PRO A 439 27.83 -1.51 -0.99
CA PRO A 439 28.56 -2.25 0.03
C PRO A 439 28.02 -3.68 0.17
N ILE A 440 28.91 -4.61 0.52
CA ILE A 440 28.55 -6.00 0.73
C ILE A 440 27.63 -6.16 1.95
N GLY A 441 26.79 -7.20 1.96
CA GLY A 441 25.97 -7.54 3.13
C GLY A 441 24.99 -6.43 3.58
N THR A 442 24.70 -5.45 2.72
CA THR A 442 23.90 -4.28 3.07
C THR A 442 22.56 -4.28 2.31
N PRO A 443 21.42 -4.02 2.98
CA PRO A 443 20.14 -3.83 2.31
C PRO A 443 20.17 -2.74 1.25
N PHE A 444 19.38 -2.91 0.20
CA PHE A 444 19.22 -1.88 -0.83
C PHE A 444 17.79 -1.84 -1.36
N LYS A 445 17.41 -0.71 -1.96
CA LYS A 445 16.08 -0.55 -2.57
C LYS A 445 16.20 0.03 -3.97
N LEU A 446 15.38 -0.49 -4.88
CA LEU A 446 15.30 -0.02 -6.26
C LEU A 446 13.99 0.73 -6.45
N MET A 447 14.01 1.79 -7.25
CA MET A 447 12.90 2.71 -7.42
C MET A 447 12.63 2.96 -8.90
N ALA A 448 11.36 2.96 -9.28
CA ALA A 448 10.88 3.28 -10.62
C ALA A 448 9.65 4.18 -10.53
N THR A 449 9.38 4.90 -11.60
CA THR A 449 8.12 5.64 -11.80
C THR A 449 7.57 5.33 -13.18
N ALA A 450 6.25 5.33 -13.34
CA ALA A 450 5.62 5.11 -14.62
C ALA A 450 4.32 5.90 -14.75
N THR A 451 3.92 6.15 -15.99
CA THR A 451 2.67 6.83 -16.34
C THR A 451 1.92 6.00 -17.38
N ASP A 452 0.60 6.01 -17.30
CA ASP A 452 -0.26 5.35 -18.27
C ASP A 452 -1.09 6.37 -19.06
N ALA A 453 -1.30 6.14 -20.36
CA ALA A 453 -1.99 7.09 -21.23
C ALA A 453 -3.52 7.04 -21.07
N GLN A 454 -4.06 5.89 -20.67
CA GLN A 454 -5.46 5.63 -20.40
C GLN A 454 -5.85 5.97 -18.95
N ASN A 455 -4.86 6.25 -18.11
CA ASN A 455 -4.96 6.47 -16.67
C ASN A 455 -5.47 5.21 -15.93
N ASP A 456 -5.08 4.04 -16.43
CA ASP A 456 -5.28 2.75 -15.78
C ASP A 456 -4.26 2.55 -14.64
N PRO A 457 -4.60 1.77 -13.60
CA PRO A 457 -3.68 1.47 -12.50
C PRO A 457 -2.44 0.72 -12.98
N ILE A 458 -1.27 1.13 -12.48
CA ILE A 458 0.01 0.52 -12.80
C ILE A 458 0.51 -0.34 -11.64
N THR A 459 1.12 -1.48 -11.97
CA THR A 459 1.91 -2.29 -11.04
C THR A 459 3.34 -2.47 -11.54
N TYR A 460 4.26 -2.74 -10.62
CA TYR A 460 5.70 -2.84 -10.83
C TYR A 460 6.22 -4.18 -10.32
N SER A 461 7.14 -4.77 -11.07
CA SER A 461 8.00 -5.87 -10.63
C SER A 461 9.45 -5.49 -10.86
N TRP A 462 10.30 -5.76 -9.88
CA TRP A 462 11.75 -5.68 -10.04
C TRP A 462 12.29 -7.10 -10.03
N GLU A 463 13.07 -7.51 -11.02
CA GLU A 463 13.49 -8.90 -11.21
C GLU A 463 14.99 -8.97 -11.52
N GLU A 464 15.66 -10.00 -11.01
CA GLU A 464 17.10 -10.23 -11.27
C GLU A 464 17.29 -10.90 -12.64
N LEU A 465 18.40 -10.60 -13.30
CA LEU A 465 18.79 -11.13 -14.61
C LEU A 465 20.19 -11.78 -14.61
N ASP A 466 20.71 -12.04 -13.41
CA ASP A 466 21.98 -12.73 -13.22
C ASP A 466 21.89 -14.19 -13.70
N LEU A 467 23.01 -14.73 -14.19
CA LEU A 467 23.17 -16.11 -14.59
C LEU A 467 24.42 -16.66 -13.92
N GLY A 468 24.31 -17.85 -13.30
CA GLY A 468 25.43 -18.43 -12.55
C GLY A 468 25.40 -19.95 -12.49
N ARG A 469 26.15 -20.50 -11.53
CA ARG A 469 26.17 -21.94 -11.28
C ARG A 469 24.83 -22.39 -10.69
N PRO A 470 24.36 -23.61 -10.99
CA PRO A 470 23.16 -24.13 -10.36
C PRO A 470 23.36 -24.36 -8.86
N GLY A 471 22.26 -24.37 -8.11
CA GLY A 471 22.22 -24.83 -6.73
C GLY A 471 21.21 -24.07 -5.86
N PRO A 472 21.00 -24.55 -4.61
CA PRO A 472 20.03 -23.98 -3.70
C PRO A 472 20.44 -22.57 -3.27
N LEU A 473 19.47 -21.71 -2.96
CA LEU A 473 19.77 -20.33 -2.54
C LEU A 473 20.67 -20.29 -1.29
N THR A 474 20.61 -21.30 -0.42
CA THR A 474 21.42 -21.45 0.79
C THR A 474 22.90 -21.78 0.53
N ALA A 475 23.28 -22.19 -0.68
CA ALA A 475 24.68 -22.48 -1.01
C ALA A 475 25.61 -21.29 -0.74
N ALA A 476 26.87 -21.55 -0.40
CA ALA A 476 27.86 -20.50 -0.17
C ALA A 476 28.00 -19.60 -1.41
N GLN A 477 28.13 -18.29 -1.20
CA GLN A 477 28.45 -17.38 -2.30
C GLN A 477 29.96 -17.42 -2.53
N VAL A 478 30.37 -17.59 -3.78
CA VAL A 478 31.77 -17.71 -4.19
C VAL A 478 32.11 -16.56 -5.14
N PRO A 479 33.28 -15.91 -5.02
CA PRO A 479 33.68 -14.88 -5.98
C PRO A 479 33.62 -15.39 -7.42
N ASN A 480 33.13 -14.54 -8.33
CA ASN A 480 32.87 -14.85 -9.74
C ASN A 480 31.72 -15.86 -10.02
N ASP A 481 30.96 -16.27 -9.01
CA ASP A 481 29.69 -16.98 -9.21
C ASP A 481 28.52 -16.00 -9.13
N ASN A 482 27.90 -15.72 -10.29
CA ASN A 482 26.75 -14.82 -10.41
C ASN A 482 25.43 -15.58 -10.31
N ARG A 483 25.33 -16.57 -9.41
CA ARG A 483 24.04 -17.24 -9.12
C ARG A 483 23.03 -16.20 -8.64
N PRO A 484 21.79 -16.18 -9.16
CA PRO A 484 20.77 -15.25 -8.71
C PRO A 484 20.49 -15.39 -7.22
N LEU A 485 20.25 -14.27 -6.54
CA LEU A 485 20.11 -14.19 -5.09
C LEU A 485 18.73 -13.72 -4.64
N PHE A 486 17.94 -13.13 -5.53
CA PHE A 486 16.65 -12.52 -5.19
C PHE A 486 15.53 -13.16 -6.00
N ARG A 487 14.57 -13.74 -5.28
CA ARG A 487 13.35 -14.30 -5.86
C ARG A 487 12.54 -13.25 -6.65
N SER A 488 11.82 -13.67 -7.68
CA SER A 488 10.81 -12.82 -8.34
C SER A 488 9.53 -12.79 -7.50
N LEU A 489 8.96 -11.60 -7.34
CA LEU A 489 7.74 -11.39 -6.55
C LEU A 489 6.60 -10.93 -7.45
N THR A 490 5.37 -11.17 -7.00
CA THR A 490 4.17 -10.64 -7.65
C THR A 490 4.25 -9.11 -7.81
N PRO A 491 3.73 -8.55 -8.92
CA PRO A 491 3.71 -7.11 -9.13
C PRO A 491 3.00 -6.37 -7.99
N THR A 492 3.43 -5.15 -7.68
CA THR A 492 2.79 -4.29 -6.65
C THR A 492 2.54 -2.87 -7.17
N PRO A 493 1.63 -2.07 -6.59
CA PRO A 493 1.45 -0.68 -7.00
C PRO A 493 2.65 0.23 -6.68
N SER A 494 3.62 -0.25 -5.90
CA SER A 494 4.82 0.50 -5.52
C SER A 494 5.93 0.30 -6.53
N GLY A 495 6.43 1.40 -7.10
CA GLY A 495 7.66 1.40 -7.89
C GLY A 495 8.93 1.14 -7.08
N THR A 496 8.83 1.11 -5.74
CA THR A 496 9.94 0.80 -4.83
C THR A 496 9.91 -0.66 -4.38
N ARG A 497 11.01 -1.40 -4.57
CA ARG A 497 11.24 -2.74 -3.99
C ARG A 497 12.47 -2.72 -3.08
N TYR A 498 12.32 -3.30 -1.89
CA TYR A 498 13.40 -3.51 -0.92
C TYR A 498 14.01 -4.90 -1.09
N PHE A 499 15.33 -5.00 -0.88
CA PHE A 499 16.11 -6.22 -1.02
C PHE A 499 16.98 -6.46 0.23
N PRO A 500 16.71 -7.53 1.00
CA PRO A 500 15.52 -8.39 0.95
C PRO A 500 14.23 -7.62 1.23
N ARG A 501 13.08 -8.27 1.06
CA ARG A 501 11.77 -7.67 1.31
C ARG A 501 11.72 -7.03 2.70
N LEU A 502 11.06 -5.86 2.78
CA LEU A 502 11.03 -5.04 3.98
C LEU A 502 10.51 -5.81 5.20
N SER A 503 9.51 -6.67 5.04
CA SER A 503 8.99 -7.50 6.14
C SER A 503 10.04 -8.41 6.79
N SER A 504 11.00 -8.91 6.02
CA SER A 504 12.10 -9.74 6.54
C SER A 504 13.18 -8.92 7.24
N LEU A 505 13.46 -7.72 6.74
CA LEU A 505 14.32 -6.74 7.42
C LEU A 505 13.71 -6.35 8.77
N LEU A 506 12.40 -6.09 8.82
CA LEU A 506 11.71 -5.71 10.05
C LEU A 506 11.72 -6.80 11.12
N SER A 507 11.68 -8.07 10.71
CA SER A 507 11.72 -9.23 11.61
C SER A 507 13.15 -9.70 11.94
N ASN A 508 14.19 -9.05 11.38
CA ASN A 508 15.60 -9.44 11.51
C ASN A 508 15.85 -10.92 11.19
N THR A 509 15.11 -11.47 10.24
CA THR A 509 15.14 -12.91 9.94
C THR A 509 15.77 -13.14 8.58
N ALA A 510 16.75 -14.06 8.51
CA ALA A 510 17.27 -14.52 7.23
C ALA A 510 16.15 -15.21 6.43
N THR A 511 15.94 -14.75 5.21
CA THR A 511 14.97 -15.30 4.29
C THR A 511 15.47 -16.57 3.62
N SER A 512 14.57 -17.54 3.43
CA SER A 512 14.83 -18.72 2.61
C SER A 512 14.74 -18.43 1.10
N ASP A 513 14.23 -17.26 0.71
CA ASP A 513 13.90 -16.87 -0.67
C ASP A 513 14.69 -15.67 -1.23
N GLU A 514 15.44 -14.95 -0.40
CA GLU A 514 16.32 -13.84 -0.83
C GLU A 514 17.58 -13.78 0.02
N ARG A 515 18.73 -13.36 -0.55
CA ARG A 515 19.97 -13.18 0.21
C ARG A 515 20.76 -11.97 -0.27
N LEU A 516 21.32 -11.22 0.68
CA LEU A 516 22.26 -10.16 0.37
C LEU A 516 23.58 -10.73 -0.20
N PRO A 517 24.22 -10.02 -1.15
CA PRO A 517 25.49 -10.43 -1.69
C PRO A 517 26.58 -10.37 -0.61
N THR A 518 27.34 -11.46 -0.44
CA THR A 518 28.44 -11.60 0.54
C THR A 518 29.80 -11.77 -0.12
N VAL A 519 29.88 -11.56 -1.44
CA VAL A 519 31.13 -11.52 -2.21
C VAL A 519 31.09 -10.36 -3.21
N THR A 520 32.26 -9.92 -3.69
CA THR A 520 32.33 -8.96 -4.81
C THR A 520 31.71 -9.60 -6.05
N ARG A 521 30.70 -8.95 -6.64
CA ARG A 521 29.97 -9.41 -7.83
C ARG A 521 29.23 -8.27 -8.51
N GLN A 522 28.67 -8.55 -9.68
CA GLN A 522 27.68 -7.68 -10.31
C GLN A 522 26.29 -8.28 -10.09
N LEU A 523 25.29 -7.42 -9.94
CA LEU A 523 23.87 -7.74 -9.95
C LEU A 523 23.21 -7.01 -11.13
N ASN A 524 22.38 -7.72 -11.87
CA ASN A 524 21.61 -7.19 -12.98
C ASN A 524 20.13 -7.23 -12.62
N PHE A 525 19.46 -6.08 -12.67
CA PHE A 525 18.03 -5.97 -12.40
C PHE A 525 17.29 -5.37 -13.58
N ARG A 526 16.00 -5.66 -13.68
CA ARG A 526 15.08 -5.00 -14.61
C ARG A 526 13.77 -4.69 -13.88
N CYS A 527 13.20 -3.54 -14.19
CA CYS A 527 11.84 -3.20 -13.76
C CYS A 527 10.86 -3.47 -14.89
N THR A 528 9.80 -4.22 -14.62
CA THR A 528 8.67 -4.47 -15.51
C THR A 528 7.45 -3.73 -14.96
N VAL A 529 6.75 -2.97 -15.80
CA VAL A 529 5.49 -2.30 -15.44
C VAL A 529 4.33 -2.88 -16.22
N ARG A 530 3.18 -2.96 -15.55
CA ARG A 530 1.96 -3.55 -16.10
C ARG A 530 0.77 -2.63 -15.85
N ASP A 531 -0.08 -2.48 -16.85
CA ASP A 531 -1.46 -2.00 -16.69
C ASP A 531 -2.45 -3.09 -17.06
N GLU A 532 -3.74 -2.80 -16.86
CA GLU A 532 -4.82 -3.52 -17.50
C GLU A 532 -5.87 -2.53 -18.02
N HIS A 533 -6.23 -2.69 -19.29
CA HIS A 533 -7.17 -1.82 -19.98
C HIS A 533 -8.42 -2.58 -20.41
N ASN A 534 -9.60 -2.03 -20.12
CA ASN A 534 -10.87 -2.52 -20.62
C ASN A 534 -11.26 -1.79 -21.91
N GLY A 535 -10.85 -2.38 -23.04
CA GLY A 535 -11.00 -1.80 -24.36
C GLY A 535 -12.05 -2.51 -25.24
N PRO A 536 -12.03 -2.27 -26.56
CA PRO A 536 -13.00 -2.81 -27.52
C PRO A 536 -12.99 -4.34 -27.66
N VAL A 537 -11.94 -5.02 -27.18
CA VAL A 537 -11.77 -6.49 -27.29
C VAL A 537 -11.76 -7.20 -25.93
N GLY A 538 -12.22 -6.51 -24.89
CA GLY A 538 -12.24 -6.98 -23.51
C GLY A 538 -11.10 -6.40 -22.67
N VAL A 539 -10.85 -7.06 -21.53
CA VAL A 539 -9.78 -6.71 -20.59
C VAL A 539 -8.47 -7.30 -21.09
N VAL A 540 -7.46 -6.47 -21.32
CA VAL A 540 -6.13 -6.90 -21.77
C VAL A 540 -5.07 -6.15 -20.98
N GLY A 541 -3.90 -6.78 -20.79
CA GLY A 541 -2.78 -6.09 -20.15
C GLY A 541 -1.91 -5.32 -21.15
N GLY A 542 -1.12 -4.41 -20.61
CA GLY A 542 -0.06 -3.69 -21.31
C GLY A 542 1.21 -3.75 -20.48
N ILE A 543 2.34 -4.11 -21.13
CA ILE A 543 3.62 -4.28 -20.45
C ILE A 543 4.71 -3.47 -21.16
N ASP A 544 5.48 -2.72 -20.38
CA ASP A 544 6.79 -2.17 -20.75
C ASP A 544 7.83 -2.56 -19.69
N PHE A 545 9.11 -2.50 -20.04
CA PHE A 545 10.19 -2.83 -19.12
C PHE A 545 11.40 -1.93 -19.32
N SER A 546 12.19 -1.76 -18.26
CA SER A 546 13.37 -0.92 -18.29
C SER A 546 14.52 -1.61 -19.02
N PRO A 547 15.52 -0.87 -19.53
CA PRO A 547 16.84 -1.44 -19.74
C PRO A 547 17.38 -2.06 -18.45
N THR A 548 18.34 -2.98 -18.57
CA THR A 548 18.99 -3.62 -17.43
C THR A 548 19.74 -2.58 -16.57
N LEU A 549 19.37 -2.49 -15.30
CA LEU A 549 20.11 -1.77 -14.27
C LEU A 549 21.24 -2.66 -13.76
N ARG A 550 22.49 -2.18 -13.87
CA ARG A 550 23.68 -2.89 -13.39
C ARG A 550 24.17 -2.27 -12.09
N LEU A 551 24.30 -3.09 -11.06
CA LEU A 551 24.84 -2.71 -9.76
C LEU A 551 26.07 -3.55 -9.48
N ASN A 552 27.18 -2.91 -9.15
CA ASN A 552 28.34 -3.62 -8.64
C ASN A 552 28.18 -3.81 -7.13
N VAL A 553 28.75 -4.85 -6.57
CA VAL A 553 28.87 -5.07 -5.12
C VAL A 553 30.34 -5.22 -4.82
N SER A 554 30.84 -4.49 -3.83
CA SER A 554 32.25 -4.54 -3.46
C SER A 554 32.44 -5.01 -2.02
N SER A 555 33.35 -5.97 -1.84
CA SER A 555 33.79 -6.43 -0.51
C SER A 555 34.77 -5.48 0.17
N THR A 556 35.14 -4.36 -0.45
CA THR A 556 35.98 -3.33 0.20
C THR A 556 35.18 -2.38 1.09
N ALA A 557 33.84 -2.51 1.11
CA ALA A 557 32.94 -1.73 1.95
C ALA A 557 31.76 -2.60 2.41
N GLY A 558 31.18 -2.28 3.57
CA GLY A 558 30.05 -2.97 4.17
C GLY A 558 30.41 -3.98 5.27
N PRO A 559 29.41 -4.46 6.03
CA PRO A 559 28.02 -4.03 5.97
C PRO A 559 27.83 -2.61 6.54
N PHE A 560 27.02 -1.79 5.88
CA PHE A 560 26.57 -0.50 6.40
C PHE A 560 25.38 -0.74 7.33
N GLU A 561 25.47 -0.27 8.58
CA GLU A 561 24.54 -0.69 9.65
C GLU A 561 24.17 0.45 10.58
N VAL A 562 22.89 0.58 10.94
CA VAL A 562 22.40 1.44 12.01
C VAL A 562 22.83 0.87 13.35
N THR A 563 23.54 1.67 14.15
CA THR A 563 24.05 1.26 15.45
C THR A 563 23.25 1.85 16.61
N ALA A 564 22.66 3.06 16.46
CA ALA A 564 21.75 3.63 17.44
C ALA A 564 20.70 4.57 16.80
N PRO A 565 19.42 4.52 17.25
CA PRO A 565 18.86 3.56 18.20
C PRO A 565 18.75 2.17 17.56
N ASN A 566 19.19 1.15 18.29
CA ASN A 566 19.08 -0.25 17.85
C ASN A 566 18.56 -1.18 18.98
N THR A 567 18.05 -0.58 20.04
CA THR A 567 17.45 -1.20 21.22
C THR A 567 16.15 -0.45 21.55
N ALA A 568 15.32 -1.02 22.42
CA ALA A 568 14.08 -0.39 22.87
C ALA A 568 14.38 0.82 23.78
N VAL A 569 14.62 1.99 23.18
CA VAL A 569 14.81 3.27 23.86
C VAL A 569 13.50 4.07 23.91
N SER A 570 13.50 5.15 24.70
CA SER A 570 12.39 6.11 24.71
C SER A 570 12.89 7.52 24.44
N TRP A 571 12.41 8.10 23.34
CA TRP A 571 12.67 9.49 22.99
C TRP A 571 11.58 10.38 23.54
N THR A 572 11.98 11.57 24.00
CA THR A 572 11.04 12.62 24.37
C THR A 572 10.82 13.54 23.17
N GLY A 573 9.59 13.83 22.78
CA GLY A 573 9.27 14.69 21.65
C GLY A 573 9.95 16.06 21.74
N GLY A 574 10.54 16.52 20.63
CA GLY A 574 11.30 17.78 20.55
C GLY A 574 12.71 17.74 21.14
N SER A 575 13.11 16.65 21.82
CA SER A 575 14.48 16.53 22.34
C SER A 575 15.48 16.19 21.23
N ALA A 576 16.74 16.61 21.42
CA ALA A 576 17.84 16.21 20.55
C ALA A 576 18.18 14.73 20.76
N GLN A 577 18.33 14.00 19.66
CA GLN A 577 18.63 12.57 19.63
C GLN A 577 19.84 12.33 18.75
N THR A 578 20.82 11.60 19.26
CA THR A 578 21.98 11.17 18.49
C THR A 578 21.64 9.86 17.79
N ILE A 579 21.75 9.88 16.46
CA ILE A 579 21.66 8.70 15.60
C ILE A 579 23.07 8.33 15.19
N THR A 580 23.41 7.04 15.24
CA THR A 580 24.73 6.55 14.80
C THR A 580 24.59 5.36 13.85
N TRP A 581 25.56 5.23 12.96
CA TRP A 581 25.66 4.12 12.02
C TRP A 581 27.14 3.78 11.74
N ASN A 582 27.39 2.54 11.34
CA ASN A 582 28.68 2.10 10.84
C ASN A 582 28.83 2.50 9.37
N VAL A 583 29.68 3.49 9.09
CA VAL A 583 29.98 3.96 7.73
C VAL A 583 30.56 2.84 6.85
N ALA A 584 31.28 1.89 7.45
CA ALA A 584 31.78 0.68 6.78
C ALA A 584 32.49 0.95 5.43
N ASN A 585 33.35 1.97 5.38
CA ASN A 585 34.10 2.39 4.19
C ASN A 585 33.24 2.80 2.97
N THR A 586 31.94 3.10 3.16
CA THR A 586 31.04 3.47 2.07
C THR A 586 31.31 4.85 1.46
N THR A 587 32.03 5.73 2.18
CA THR A 587 32.46 7.04 1.65
C THR A 587 33.62 6.93 0.66
N ALA A 588 34.41 5.86 0.73
CA ALA A 588 35.55 5.64 -0.16
C ALA A 588 35.12 5.00 -1.50
N PRO A 589 35.89 5.21 -2.60
CA PRO A 589 35.73 4.43 -3.81
C PRO A 589 35.87 2.92 -3.55
N PRO A 590 35.07 2.06 -4.22
CA PRO A 590 34.19 2.37 -5.35
C PRO A 590 32.73 2.72 -4.97
N VAL A 591 32.36 2.75 -3.68
CA VAL A 591 30.98 3.07 -3.23
C VAL A 591 30.73 4.58 -3.29
N SER A 592 31.68 5.38 -2.81
CA SER A 592 31.70 6.85 -2.92
C SER A 592 30.42 7.56 -2.46
N CYS A 593 29.79 7.09 -1.37
CA CYS A 593 28.58 7.68 -0.81
C CYS A 593 28.93 8.74 0.25
N ALA A 594 28.89 10.01 -0.12
CA ALA A 594 29.24 11.12 0.77
C ALA A 594 28.12 11.52 1.75
N LEU A 595 26.85 11.30 1.39
CA LEU A 595 25.70 11.83 2.10
C LEU A 595 24.63 10.77 2.36
N VAL A 596 23.93 10.89 3.49
CA VAL A 596 22.80 10.05 3.90
C VAL A 596 21.58 10.89 4.26
N ASN A 597 20.39 10.28 4.19
CA ASN A 597 19.16 10.83 4.76
C ASN A 597 18.75 10.00 5.98
N LEU A 598 18.15 10.68 6.95
CA LEU A 598 17.63 10.08 8.18
C LEU A 598 16.11 10.14 8.12
N ARG A 599 15.47 8.96 8.07
CA ARG A 599 14.01 8.83 8.03
C ARG A 599 13.50 8.02 9.21
N LEU A 600 12.26 8.33 9.59
CA LEU A 600 11.60 7.68 10.70
C LEU A 600 10.26 7.11 10.26
N SER A 601 10.04 5.87 10.67
CA SER A 601 8.75 5.22 10.70
C SER A 601 8.10 5.39 12.07
N LEU A 602 6.77 5.56 12.09
CA LEU A 602 5.96 5.54 13.31
C LEU A 602 5.04 4.30 13.38
N ASP A 603 5.09 3.43 12.37
CA ASP A 603 4.15 2.31 12.12
C ASP A 603 4.85 0.94 12.11
N GLY A 604 5.94 0.80 12.87
CA GLY A 604 6.69 -0.46 12.99
C GLY A 604 7.64 -0.73 11.83
N GLY A 605 7.93 0.29 11.01
CA GLY A 605 8.81 0.22 9.85
C GLY A 605 8.11 -0.12 8.54
N LEU A 606 6.77 -0.09 8.50
CA LEU A 606 6.00 -0.34 7.26
C LEU A 606 6.13 0.82 6.28
N THR A 607 6.19 2.06 6.80
CA THR A 607 6.42 3.28 6.01
C THR A 607 7.42 4.21 6.71
N TYR A 608 8.12 5.06 5.94
CA TYR A 608 9.12 6.02 6.44
C TYR A 608 8.80 7.47 6.01
N PRO A 609 7.64 8.03 6.40
CA PRO A 609 7.19 9.34 5.92
C PRO A 609 7.87 10.52 6.64
N VAL A 610 8.38 10.33 7.86
CA VAL A 610 8.98 11.40 8.64
C VAL A 610 10.45 11.57 8.24
N VAL A 611 10.80 12.77 7.79
CA VAL A 611 12.18 13.16 7.51
C VAL A 611 12.76 13.79 8.77
N LEU A 612 13.82 13.19 9.31
CA LEU A 612 14.55 13.73 10.46
C LEU A 612 15.67 14.68 10.02
N ALA A 613 16.39 14.30 8.97
CA ALA A 613 17.41 15.12 8.32
C ALA A 613 17.64 14.65 6.88
N LEU A 614 18.07 15.56 6.00
CA LEU A 614 18.43 15.27 4.61
C LEU A 614 19.86 15.72 4.35
N ASN A 615 20.57 14.97 3.51
CA ASN A 615 21.92 15.31 3.07
C ASN A 615 22.92 15.47 4.23
N GLU A 616 22.81 14.64 5.26
CA GLU A 616 23.79 14.58 6.35
C GLU A 616 25.09 13.95 5.85
N PRO A 617 26.27 14.41 6.32
CA PRO A 617 27.53 13.74 6.04
C PRO A 617 27.48 12.27 6.44
N ASN A 618 27.99 11.38 5.59
CA ASN A 618 28.12 9.96 5.90
C ASN A 618 29.37 9.70 6.77
N ASP A 619 29.40 10.27 7.97
CA ASP A 619 30.54 10.21 8.91
C ASP A 619 30.26 9.36 10.16
N GLY A 620 29.06 8.78 10.27
CA GLY A 620 28.68 7.79 11.26
C GLY A 620 27.81 8.32 12.40
N SER A 621 27.51 9.63 12.43
CA SER A 621 26.68 10.21 13.49
C SER A 621 25.97 11.49 13.05
N ALA A 622 24.74 11.68 13.50
CA ALA A 622 24.02 12.95 13.36
C ALA A 622 23.12 13.20 14.56
N VAL A 623 22.90 14.48 14.89
CA VAL A 623 21.97 14.89 15.95
C VAL A 623 20.71 15.46 15.30
N VAL A 624 19.56 14.86 15.60
CA VAL A 624 18.26 15.25 15.06
C VAL A 624 17.29 15.60 16.18
N ALA A 625 16.25 16.38 15.89
CA ALA A 625 15.14 16.57 16.81
C ALA A 625 14.16 15.40 16.71
N ALA A 626 13.81 14.77 17.83
CA ALA A 626 12.72 13.80 17.87
C ALA A 626 11.40 14.48 17.49
N PRO A 627 10.57 13.89 16.61
CA PRO A 627 9.25 14.45 16.32
C PRO A 627 8.38 14.40 17.58
N ASN A 628 7.53 15.41 17.78
CA ASN A 628 6.62 15.45 18.92
C ASN A 628 5.31 14.68 18.65
N VAL A 629 5.44 13.43 18.20
CA VAL A 629 4.32 12.53 17.88
C VAL A 629 4.50 11.23 18.64
N ALA A 630 3.50 10.86 19.44
CA ALA A 630 3.58 9.64 20.24
C ALA A 630 3.57 8.39 19.34
N SER A 631 4.50 7.46 19.56
CA SER A 631 4.50 6.14 18.95
C SER A 631 5.23 5.14 19.84
N SER A 632 4.77 3.89 19.87
CA SER A 632 5.47 2.76 20.50
C SER A 632 6.18 1.87 19.46
N GLN A 633 6.08 2.22 18.18
CA GLN A 633 6.51 1.39 17.05
C GLN A 633 7.50 2.13 16.15
N ALA A 634 8.27 3.08 16.69
CA ALA A 634 9.17 3.86 15.87
C ALA A 634 10.34 3.01 15.36
N ARG A 635 10.69 3.15 14.07
CA ARG A 635 11.88 2.52 13.45
C ARG A 635 12.67 3.56 12.68
N LEU A 636 13.98 3.54 12.81
CA LEU A 636 14.88 4.44 12.09
C LEU A 636 15.29 3.80 10.76
N MET A 637 15.47 4.62 9.73
CA MET A 637 16.19 4.28 8.50
C MET A 637 17.30 5.29 8.25
N VAL A 638 18.50 4.80 7.92
CA VAL A 638 19.59 5.59 7.37
C VAL A 638 19.78 5.14 5.93
N GLU A 639 19.49 6.02 4.97
CA GLU A 639 19.56 5.70 3.54
C GLU A 639 20.61 6.56 2.83
N SER A 640 21.26 6.00 1.83
CA SER A 640 22.15 6.78 0.95
C SER A 640 21.35 7.79 0.11
N VAL A 641 21.94 8.97 -0.15
CA VAL A 641 21.32 10.00 -1.01
C VAL A 641 21.45 9.65 -2.49
N ASP A 642 22.68 9.32 -2.91
CA ASP A 642 23.03 9.13 -4.33
C ASP A 642 23.27 7.66 -4.70
N ASN A 643 22.90 6.71 -3.83
CA ASN A 643 23.07 5.27 -4.03
C ASN A 643 21.77 4.53 -3.62
N TYR A 644 21.77 3.20 -3.67
CA TYR A 644 20.57 2.39 -3.41
C TYR A 644 20.56 1.72 -2.04
N PHE A 645 21.68 1.74 -1.32
CA PHE A 645 21.79 1.04 -0.04
C PHE A 645 21.20 1.85 1.11
N PHE A 646 20.73 1.15 2.13
CA PHE A 646 20.21 1.71 3.37
C PHE A 646 20.37 0.66 4.47
N ASP A 647 20.15 1.07 5.71
CA ASP A 647 19.86 0.14 6.80
C ASP A 647 18.76 0.69 7.73
N ILE A 648 18.15 -0.19 8.51
CA ILE A 648 17.09 0.16 9.46
C ILE A 648 17.46 -0.31 10.87
N SER A 649 16.94 0.37 11.90
CA SER A 649 17.07 -0.14 13.26
C SER A 649 16.43 -1.53 13.35
N ASN A 650 17.04 -2.46 14.09
CA ASN A 650 16.58 -3.83 14.30
C ASN A 650 15.40 -3.90 15.28
N VAL A 651 15.30 -2.95 16.21
CA VAL A 651 14.30 -2.94 17.28
C VAL A 651 13.43 -1.68 17.18
N SER A 652 12.13 -1.84 17.43
CA SER A 652 11.21 -0.71 17.58
C SER A 652 11.48 0.03 18.89
N PHE A 653 11.40 1.35 18.86
CA PHE A 653 11.54 2.20 20.04
C PHE A 653 10.31 3.10 20.22
N SER A 654 10.23 3.77 21.37
CA SER A 654 9.10 4.64 21.70
C SER A 654 9.45 6.12 21.58
N ILE A 655 8.47 6.93 21.23
CA ILE A 655 8.52 8.38 21.26
C ILE A 655 7.34 8.83 22.13
N ALA A 656 7.63 9.53 23.22
CA ALA A 656 6.63 10.15 24.07
C ALA A 656 6.39 11.58 23.60
N SER A 657 5.15 11.91 23.20
CA SER A 657 4.79 13.29 22.92
C SER A 657 4.75 14.10 24.21
N VAL A 658 5.29 15.30 24.18
CA VAL A 658 5.22 16.27 25.28
C VAL A 658 4.21 17.35 24.93
N ALA A 659 3.34 17.67 25.88
CA ALA A 659 2.35 18.73 25.70
C ALA A 659 3.03 20.11 25.57
N ALA A 660 2.43 21.00 24.78
CA ALA A 660 2.86 22.39 24.70
C ALA A 660 2.67 23.10 26.06
N PRO A 661 3.37 24.22 26.29
CA PRO A 661 3.10 25.11 27.41
C PRO A 661 1.63 25.53 27.47
N THR A 662 1.06 25.67 28.66
CA THR A 662 -0.23 26.34 28.86
C THR A 662 -0.08 27.46 29.87
N ILE A 663 -0.76 28.58 29.65
CA ILE A 663 -0.78 29.71 30.59
C ILE A 663 -2.15 29.74 31.25
N SER A 664 -2.19 29.50 32.57
CA SER A 664 -3.42 29.53 33.35
C SER A 664 -3.71 30.92 33.93
N SER A 665 -2.68 31.68 34.30
CA SER A 665 -2.83 33.05 34.81
C SER A 665 -1.49 33.81 34.76
N PHE A 666 -1.55 35.12 34.99
CA PHE A 666 -0.37 35.96 35.18
C PHE A 666 -0.69 37.15 36.10
N SER A 667 0.31 37.65 36.82
CA SER A 667 0.17 38.79 37.72
C SER A 667 1.45 39.65 37.75
N PRO A 668 1.35 40.99 37.72
CA PRO A 668 0.11 41.77 37.59
C PRO A 668 -0.55 41.62 36.20
N ALA A 669 -1.83 41.97 36.09
CA ALA A 669 -2.60 41.88 34.84
C ALA A 669 -2.20 42.94 33.78
N GLY A 670 -1.43 43.95 34.18
CA GLY A 670 -0.96 45.04 33.33
C GLY A 670 0.15 45.84 34.00
N GLY A 671 0.80 46.69 33.21
CA GLY A 671 1.91 47.53 33.64
C GLY A 671 2.63 48.24 32.49
N LEU A 672 3.68 48.99 32.82
CA LEU A 672 4.53 49.66 31.83
C LEU A 672 5.73 48.79 31.45
N SER A 673 6.56 49.28 30.54
CA SER A 673 7.89 48.70 30.30
C SER A 673 8.69 48.62 31.61
N GLY A 674 9.34 47.49 31.85
CA GLY A 674 10.06 47.19 33.09
C GLY A 674 9.22 46.47 34.16
N THR A 675 7.90 46.36 33.99
CA THR A 675 7.08 45.54 34.89
C THR A 675 7.51 44.07 34.81
N VAL A 676 7.76 43.47 35.97
CA VAL A 676 8.02 42.02 36.11
C VAL A 676 6.68 41.31 36.31
N VAL A 677 6.39 40.37 35.42
CA VAL A 677 5.14 39.59 35.40
C VAL A 677 5.44 38.15 35.77
N THR A 678 4.76 37.65 36.80
CA THR A 678 4.75 36.22 37.14
C THR A 678 3.67 35.53 36.32
N ILE A 679 4.06 34.61 35.47
CA ILE A 679 3.21 33.80 34.59
C ILE A 679 3.10 32.40 35.21
N THR A 680 1.88 31.92 35.42
CA THR A 680 1.60 30.59 35.99
C THR A 680 0.90 29.71 34.95
N GLY A 681 1.23 28.42 34.95
CA GLY A 681 0.77 27.50 33.91
C GLY A 681 1.32 26.09 34.08
N THR A 682 1.51 25.39 32.96
CA THR A 682 2.13 24.05 32.92
C THR A 682 3.10 23.92 31.76
N ASN A 683 4.01 22.94 31.85
CA ASN A 683 5.01 22.61 30.83
C ASN A 683 5.95 23.78 30.47
N PHE A 684 6.34 24.59 31.46
CA PHE A 684 7.27 25.71 31.27
C PHE A 684 8.75 25.31 31.29
N SER A 685 9.07 24.07 31.69
CA SER A 685 10.43 23.55 31.64
C SER A 685 10.98 23.62 30.21
N GLY A 686 12.12 24.30 30.04
CA GLY A 686 12.76 24.47 28.74
C GLY A 686 12.15 25.57 27.86
N ALA A 687 11.26 26.43 28.39
CA ALA A 687 10.79 27.60 27.65
C ALA A 687 11.95 28.45 27.11
N THR A 688 11.91 28.76 25.81
CA THR A 688 12.97 29.47 25.08
C THR A 688 12.62 30.92 24.79
N ALA A 689 11.33 31.28 24.85
CA ALA A 689 10.92 32.67 24.71
C ALA A 689 9.63 32.97 25.48
N VAL A 690 9.53 34.20 25.98
CA VAL A 690 8.29 34.82 26.43
C VAL A 690 8.07 36.08 25.62
N ARG A 691 6.85 36.30 25.14
CA ARG A 691 6.48 37.49 24.37
C ARG A 691 5.20 38.10 24.90
N PHE A 692 5.11 39.41 24.82
CA PHE A 692 3.92 40.20 25.11
C PHE A 692 3.42 40.80 23.80
N ASN A 693 2.25 40.35 23.34
CA ASN A 693 1.68 40.72 22.04
C ASN A 693 2.69 40.61 20.87
N GLY A 694 3.42 39.49 20.82
CA GLY A 694 4.46 39.24 19.81
C GLY A 694 5.82 39.90 20.08
N THR A 695 5.89 40.91 20.96
CA THR A 695 7.14 41.60 21.36
C THR A 695 7.92 40.75 22.38
N PRO A 696 9.18 40.36 22.13
CA PRO A 696 9.98 39.61 23.10
C PRO A 696 10.12 40.35 24.44
N ALA A 697 10.00 39.61 25.54
CA ALA A 697 10.31 40.13 26.87
C ALA A 697 11.79 40.57 26.94
N THR A 698 12.09 41.61 27.73
CA THR A 698 13.50 42.06 27.91
C THR A 698 14.35 40.97 28.57
N SER A 699 13.75 40.23 29.50
CA SER A 699 14.33 39.06 30.14
C SER A 699 13.20 38.16 30.65
N PHE A 700 13.50 36.87 30.83
CA PHE A 700 12.63 35.97 31.58
C PHE A 700 13.45 34.91 32.32
N THR A 701 12.84 34.33 33.35
CA THR A 701 13.40 33.22 34.14
C THR A 701 12.32 32.16 34.27
N VAL A 702 12.67 30.91 33.96
CA VAL A 702 11.83 29.76 34.24
C VAL A 702 12.06 29.36 35.70
N ASN A 703 11.08 29.66 36.56
CA ASN A 703 11.20 29.44 38.01
C ASN A 703 10.90 27.98 38.35
N SER A 704 9.95 27.37 37.63
CA SER A 704 9.60 25.95 37.75
C SER A 704 8.85 25.49 36.49
N ALA A 705 8.46 24.21 36.42
CA ALA A 705 7.61 23.68 35.36
C ALA A 705 6.23 24.37 35.26
N THR A 706 5.83 25.13 36.28
CA THR A 706 4.52 25.79 36.38
C THR A 706 4.60 27.30 36.57
N GLN A 707 5.80 27.90 36.62
CA GLN A 707 5.96 29.33 36.82
C GLN A 707 7.15 29.93 36.04
N ILE A 708 6.93 31.09 35.42
CA ILE A 708 7.93 31.93 34.76
C ILE A 708 7.80 33.35 35.31
N THR A 709 8.91 34.07 35.48
CA THR A 709 8.91 35.53 35.64
C THR A 709 9.50 36.18 34.40
N ALA A 710 8.82 37.19 33.83
CA ALA A 710 9.25 37.87 32.61
C ALA A 710 9.11 39.39 32.72
N THR A 711 10.05 40.14 32.14
CA THR A 711 10.08 41.61 32.19
C THR A 711 9.55 42.20 30.88
N VAL A 712 8.54 43.08 30.98
CA VAL A 712 7.92 43.74 29.82
C VAL A 712 8.92 44.68 29.14
N ALA A 713 9.10 44.53 27.82
CA ALA A 713 10.02 45.37 27.04
C ALA A 713 9.45 46.75 26.69
N ALA A 714 10.34 47.71 26.44
CA ALA A 714 9.94 48.99 25.84
C ALA A 714 9.30 48.78 24.46
N GLY A 715 8.28 49.58 24.13
CA GLY A 715 7.55 49.47 22.86
C GLY A 715 6.53 48.33 22.80
N THR A 716 6.34 47.56 23.87
CA THR A 716 5.28 46.54 23.96
C THR A 716 3.90 47.18 23.88
N SER A 717 2.96 46.54 23.18
CA SER A 717 1.54 46.93 23.14
C SER A 717 0.65 45.93 23.89
N THR A 718 -0.56 46.34 24.29
CA THR A 718 -1.54 45.46 24.94
C THR A 718 -1.87 44.25 24.07
N GLY A 719 -1.81 43.05 24.65
CA GLY A 719 -2.17 41.81 23.97
C GLY A 719 -1.75 40.55 24.73
N ALA A 720 -1.98 39.38 24.14
CA ALA A 720 -1.74 38.10 24.81
C ALA A 720 -0.25 37.88 25.14
N ILE A 721 0.00 37.17 26.24
CA ILE A 721 1.32 36.63 26.56
C ILE A 721 1.47 35.29 25.85
N THR A 722 2.61 35.05 25.21
CA THR A 722 2.95 33.74 24.66
C THR A 722 4.23 33.21 25.30
N VAL A 723 4.21 31.95 25.71
CA VAL A 723 5.39 31.19 26.16
C VAL A 723 5.71 30.15 25.10
N VAL A 724 6.90 30.25 24.50
CA VAL A 724 7.39 29.31 23.50
C VAL A 724 8.28 28.28 24.21
N GLY A 725 7.93 27.01 24.10
CA GLY A 725 8.73 25.88 24.56
C GLY A 725 9.20 25.01 23.38
N PRO A 726 10.02 23.99 23.64
CA PRO A 726 10.56 23.09 22.61
C PRO A 726 9.47 22.30 21.87
N THR A 727 8.27 22.24 22.42
CA THR A 727 7.17 21.37 21.96
C THR A 727 5.95 22.16 21.45
N GLY A 728 6.01 23.50 21.47
CA GLY A 728 4.92 24.36 21.00
C GLY A 728 4.86 25.71 21.73
N THR A 729 3.76 26.45 21.52
CA THR A 729 3.52 27.77 22.14
C THR A 729 2.25 27.74 22.97
N GLY A 730 2.35 28.14 24.23
CA GLY A 730 1.20 28.45 25.09
C GLY A 730 0.83 29.92 24.95
N THR A 731 -0.46 30.23 24.85
CA THR A 731 -0.98 31.60 24.77
C THR A 731 -1.93 31.85 25.94
N SER A 732 -1.83 33.02 26.57
CA SER A 732 -2.74 33.41 27.65
C SER A 732 -4.15 33.66 27.11
N ALA A 733 -5.16 33.24 27.86
CA ALA A 733 -6.56 33.47 27.47
C ALA A 733 -6.96 34.96 27.52
N THR A 734 -6.32 35.74 28.40
CA THR A 734 -6.53 37.19 28.54
C THR A 734 -5.28 37.98 28.14
N PRO A 735 -5.44 39.22 27.64
CA PRO A 735 -4.31 40.07 27.28
C PRO A 735 -3.65 40.70 28.51
N PHE A 736 -2.33 40.88 28.45
CA PHE A 736 -1.60 41.79 29.34
C PHE A 736 -1.83 43.23 28.88
N VAL A 737 -2.25 44.10 29.80
CA VAL A 737 -2.56 45.51 29.48
C VAL A 737 -1.32 46.37 29.67
N VAL A 738 -0.84 46.99 28.58
CA VAL A 738 0.28 47.94 28.66
C VAL A 738 -0.26 49.35 28.91
N GLY A 739 0.14 49.95 30.03
CA GLY A 739 -0.24 51.32 30.37
C GLY A 739 0.16 51.71 31.80
N ALA A 740 0.10 53.00 32.10
CA ALA A 740 0.31 53.50 33.46
C ALA A 740 -0.88 53.15 34.36
N PRO A 741 -0.69 53.01 35.68
CA PRO A 741 -1.79 53.02 36.63
C PRO A 741 -2.66 54.26 36.43
N PRO A 742 -3.96 54.22 36.79
CA PRO A 742 -4.80 55.41 36.85
C PRO A 742 -4.12 56.52 37.67
N ALA A 743 -4.35 57.78 37.30
CA ALA A 743 -3.92 58.91 38.09
C ALA A 743 -5.12 59.83 38.34
N ILE A 744 -5.37 60.18 39.60
CA ILE A 744 -6.45 61.09 39.97
C ILE A 744 -5.84 62.48 40.14
N SER A 745 -6.18 63.41 39.24
CA SER A 745 -5.68 64.79 39.29
C SER A 745 -6.54 65.68 40.17
N SER A 746 -7.85 65.43 40.21
CA SER A 746 -8.79 66.14 41.08
C SER A 746 -10.08 65.34 41.25
N PHE A 747 -10.90 65.73 42.22
CA PHE A 747 -12.26 65.23 42.39
C PHE A 747 -13.16 66.37 42.86
N THR A 748 -14.40 66.39 42.39
CA THR A 748 -15.37 67.44 42.75
C THR A 748 -16.79 66.86 42.88
N PRO A 749 -17.57 67.25 43.92
CA PRO A 749 -17.16 68.07 45.06
C PRO A 749 -16.10 67.41 45.95
N GLY A 750 -15.32 68.20 46.70
CA GLY A 750 -14.30 67.68 47.62
C GLY A 750 -14.87 67.10 48.93
N THR A 751 -16.16 67.30 49.18
CA THR A 751 -16.89 66.85 50.36
C THR A 751 -18.29 66.38 49.98
N GLY A 752 -18.86 65.38 50.64
CA GLY A 752 -20.23 64.94 50.35
C GLY A 752 -20.75 63.88 51.32
N ALA A 753 -22.08 63.81 51.48
CA ALA A 753 -22.74 62.78 52.28
C ALA A 753 -22.75 61.42 51.54
N VAL A 754 -22.96 60.33 52.27
CA VAL A 754 -23.22 59.01 51.68
C VAL A 754 -24.36 59.10 50.65
N GLY A 755 -24.17 58.50 49.47
CA GLY A 755 -25.12 58.54 48.37
C GLY A 755 -24.97 59.75 47.43
N SER A 756 -24.16 60.75 47.78
CA SER A 756 -23.83 61.84 46.85
C SER A 756 -22.87 61.38 45.73
N GLN A 757 -22.91 62.06 44.59
CA GLN A 757 -22.00 61.79 43.47
C GLN A 757 -20.74 62.64 43.57
N VAL A 758 -19.60 62.02 43.24
CA VAL A 758 -18.28 62.66 43.13
C VAL A 758 -17.74 62.36 41.75
N VAL A 759 -17.31 63.41 41.04
CA VAL A 759 -16.67 63.29 39.74
C VAL A 759 -15.16 63.33 39.93
N LEU A 760 -14.49 62.21 39.66
CA LEU A 760 -13.03 62.10 39.61
C LEU A 760 -12.55 62.53 38.24
N THR A 761 -11.58 63.43 38.18
CA THR A 761 -10.87 63.81 36.97
C THR A 761 -9.44 63.31 37.05
N GLY A 762 -8.91 62.79 35.95
CA GLY A 762 -7.62 62.10 35.95
C GLY A 762 -7.20 61.58 34.59
N THR A 763 -6.43 60.52 34.58
CA THR A 763 -6.01 59.78 33.37
C THR A 763 -6.05 58.27 33.64
N GLY A 764 -6.17 57.47 32.57
CA GLY A 764 -6.10 56.01 32.65
C GLY A 764 -7.38 55.34 33.18
N PHE A 765 -8.54 56.01 33.11
CA PHE A 765 -9.78 55.50 33.71
C PHE A 765 -10.59 54.54 32.84
N THR A 766 -10.30 54.40 31.54
CA THR A 766 -11.11 53.64 30.56
C THR A 766 -11.49 52.23 31.01
N ASN A 767 -10.62 51.54 31.76
CA ASN A 767 -10.83 50.18 32.25
C ASN A 767 -10.74 50.08 33.78
N ALA A 768 -11.15 51.13 34.50
CA ALA A 768 -11.23 51.08 35.95
C ALA A 768 -12.22 50.00 36.40
N THR A 769 -11.77 49.13 37.31
CA THR A 769 -12.55 48.00 37.84
C THR A 769 -13.10 48.27 39.23
N THR A 770 -12.41 49.10 40.03
CA THR A 770 -12.87 49.49 41.36
C THR A 770 -12.55 50.94 41.65
N VAL A 771 -13.42 51.56 42.45
CA VAL A 771 -13.17 52.86 43.11
C VAL A 771 -13.37 52.66 44.60
N GLN A 772 -12.48 53.20 45.43
CA GLN A 772 -12.56 53.11 46.88
C GLN A 772 -12.42 54.49 47.53
N PHE A 773 -13.14 54.72 48.62
CA PHE A 773 -12.96 55.86 49.51
C PHE A 773 -12.25 55.39 50.78
N ASN A 774 -10.97 55.74 50.93
CA ASN A 774 -10.12 55.35 52.05
C ASN A 774 -10.20 53.84 52.39
N GLY A 775 -10.13 52.99 51.35
CA GLY A 775 -10.23 51.53 51.46
C GLY A 775 -11.64 50.94 51.40
N ILE A 776 -12.70 51.76 51.43
CA ILE A 776 -14.10 51.30 51.32
C ILE A 776 -14.54 51.30 49.86
N PHE A 777 -14.93 50.14 49.32
CA PHE A 777 -15.38 49.99 47.95
C PHE A 777 -16.67 50.77 47.67
N ALA A 778 -16.65 51.54 46.58
CA ALA A 778 -17.85 52.12 46.00
C ALA A 778 -18.52 51.07 45.09
N PRO A 779 -19.73 50.58 45.43
CA PRO A 779 -20.39 49.55 44.64
C PRO A 779 -20.92 50.09 43.30
N VAL A 780 -21.03 51.42 43.16
CA VAL A 780 -21.57 52.09 41.98
C VAL A 780 -20.64 53.21 41.54
N PHE A 781 -20.07 53.05 40.35
CA PHE A 781 -19.38 54.10 39.62
C PHE A 781 -19.60 53.93 38.11
N THR A 782 -19.41 54.99 37.36
CA THR A 782 -19.49 55.05 35.91
C THR A 782 -18.19 55.64 35.38
N VAL A 783 -17.50 54.90 34.52
CA VAL A 783 -16.38 55.45 33.74
C VAL A 783 -16.99 56.27 32.61
N ASN A 784 -16.96 57.60 32.74
CA ASN A 784 -17.54 58.49 31.72
C ASN A 784 -16.59 58.62 30.51
N SER A 785 -15.28 58.61 30.76
CA SER A 785 -14.24 58.68 29.73
C SER A 785 -12.89 58.22 30.29
N ALA A 786 -11.85 58.22 29.46
CA ALA A 786 -10.47 57.93 29.88
C ALA A 786 -9.93 58.87 30.98
N THR A 787 -10.58 60.02 31.18
CA THR A 787 -10.15 61.07 32.11
C THR A 787 -11.19 61.42 33.16
N GLN A 788 -12.36 60.77 33.16
CA GLN A 788 -13.41 61.07 34.14
C GLN A 788 -14.18 59.83 34.62
N ILE A 789 -14.37 59.73 35.94
CA ILE A 789 -15.24 58.74 36.59
C ILE A 789 -16.26 59.47 37.44
N THR A 790 -17.53 59.14 37.34
CA THR A 790 -18.53 59.50 38.35
C THR A 790 -18.69 58.35 39.32
N VAL A 791 -18.49 58.57 40.62
CA VAL A 791 -18.64 57.56 41.66
C VAL A 791 -19.62 58.03 42.74
N THR A 792 -20.42 57.12 43.27
CA THR A 792 -21.30 57.42 44.42
C THR A 792 -20.55 57.13 45.73
N VAL A 793 -20.60 58.05 46.70
CA VAL A 793 -20.00 57.84 48.03
C VAL A 793 -20.67 56.64 48.71
N PRO A 794 -19.94 55.54 48.99
CA PRO A 794 -20.55 54.33 49.53
C PRO A 794 -20.98 54.47 50.98
N PRO A 795 -21.95 53.65 51.44
CA PRO A 795 -22.20 53.46 52.86
C PRO A 795 -20.92 53.06 53.60
N GLY A 796 -20.67 53.67 54.76
CA GLY A 796 -19.47 53.40 55.57
C GLY A 796 -18.19 54.06 55.05
N ALA A 797 -18.26 54.90 54.02
CA ALA A 797 -17.10 55.67 53.57
C ALA A 797 -16.51 56.50 54.72
N VAL A 798 -15.17 56.54 54.79
CA VAL A 798 -14.42 57.36 55.75
C VAL A 798 -13.67 58.43 54.99
N SER A 799 -13.58 59.64 55.57
CA SER A 799 -12.77 60.72 55.01
C SER A 799 -11.34 60.24 54.75
N GLY A 800 -10.81 60.53 53.58
CA GLY A 800 -9.49 60.06 53.15
C GLY A 800 -9.34 60.03 51.62
N PRO A 801 -8.20 59.54 51.11
CA PRO A 801 -7.94 59.52 49.68
C PRO A 801 -8.89 58.57 48.93
N ILE A 802 -9.15 58.89 47.68
CA ILE A 802 -9.91 58.05 46.75
C ILE A 802 -8.90 57.21 45.95
N ALA A 803 -9.15 55.92 45.80
CA ALA A 803 -8.34 55.03 44.97
C ALA A 803 -9.15 54.55 43.76
N VAL A 804 -8.53 54.52 42.58
CA VAL A 804 -9.08 53.94 41.35
C VAL A 804 -8.16 52.82 40.91
N THR A 805 -8.67 51.60 40.80
CA THR A 805 -7.90 50.43 40.34
C THR A 805 -8.30 50.07 38.92
N ALA A 806 -7.30 49.79 38.09
CA ALA A 806 -7.44 49.20 36.76
C ALA A 806 -6.46 48.02 36.60
N ALA A 807 -6.49 47.35 35.45
CA ALA A 807 -5.55 46.25 35.16
C ALA A 807 -4.07 46.68 35.25
N THR A 808 -3.76 47.95 35.01
CA THR A 808 -2.42 48.54 35.06
C THR A 808 -1.97 48.96 36.47
N GLY A 809 -2.81 48.81 37.49
CA GLY A 809 -2.51 49.15 38.89
C GLY A 809 -3.53 50.08 39.53
N THR A 810 -3.19 50.62 40.70
CA THR A 810 -4.06 51.51 41.48
C THR A 810 -3.49 52.94 41.53
N GLY A 811 -4.32 53.90 41.17
CA GLY A 811 -4.09 55.33 41.39
C GLY A 811 -4.73 55.80 42.68
N ILE A 812 -4.04 56.62 43.46
CA ILE A 812 -4.54 57.21 44.71
C ILE A 812 -4.52 58.73 44.58
N SER A 813 -5.60 59.40 44.99
CA SER A 813 -5.67 60.85 44.99
C SER A 813 -4.72 61.46 46.03
N SER A 814 -4.08 62.58 45.70
CA SER A 814 -3.24 63.32 46.64
C SER A 814 -4.07 64.01 47.74
N GLY A 815 -5.28 64.47 47.41
CA GLY A 815 -6.24 65.04 48.35
C GLY A 815 -7.12 63.97 49.02
N SER A 816 -7.64 64.31 50.20
CA SER A 816 -8.65 63.52 50.90
C SER A 816 -10.05 64.05 50.58
N PHE A 817 -10.97 63.15 50.25
CA PHE A 817 -12.40 63.45 50.20
C PHE A 817 -12.95 63.49 51.63
N VAL A 818 -13.75 64.49 51.96
CA VAL A 818 -14.38 64.60 53.29
C VAL A 818 -15.79 64.04 53.22
N VAL A 819 -16.01 62.91 53.91
CA VAL A 819 -17.34 62.33 54.05
C VAL A 819 -18.11 63.13 55.09
N ILE A 820 -19.26 63.67 54.69
CA ILE A 820 -20.18 64.33 55.62
C ILE A 820 -20.97 63.22 56.31
N PRO A 821 -20.83 63.04 57.64
CA PRO A 821 -21.59 62.04 58.36
C PRO A 821 -23.09 62.35 58.27
N ALA A 822 -23.93 61.33 58.23
CA ALA A 822 -25.37 61.55 58.36
C ALA A 822 -25.69 62.20 59.72
N PRO A 823 -26.70 63.11 59.79
CA PRO A 823 -27.22 63.58 61.06
C PRO A 823 -27.70 62.38 61.88
N VAL A 824 -27.17 62.27 63.10
CA VAL A 824 -27.55 61.25 64.06
C VAL A 824 -28.38 61.92 65.14
N ILE A 825 -29.70 61.68 65.13
CA ILE A 825 -30.53 62.02 66.28
C ILE A 825 -30.24 60.99 67.39
N THR A 826 -29.64 61.44 68.49
CA THR A 826 -29.41 60.58 69.67
C THR A 826 -30.58 60.64 70.64
N SER A 827 -31.29 61.78 70.73
CA SER A 827 -32.54 61.91 71.48
C SER A 827 -33.34 63.13 71.03
N PHE A 828 -34.60 63.21 71.42
CA PHE A 828 -35.40 64.44 71.28
C PHE A 828 -36.32 64.61 72.49
N THR A 829 -36.55 65.85 72.90
CA THR A 829 -37.40 66.16 74.06
C THR A 829 -38.19 67.47 73.85
N PRO A 830 -39.46 67.54 74.28
CA PRO A 830 -40.27 66.41 74.77
C PRO A 830 -40.63 65.43 73.64
N ASN A 831 -40.92 64.17 73.98
CA ASN A 831 -41.32 63.13 73.00
C ASN A 831 -42.79 63.26 72.53
N SER A 832 -43.53 64.20 73.10
CA SER A 832 -44.89 64.60 72.74
C SER A 832 -45.14 66.05 73.16
N GLY A 833 -45.96 66.78 72.42
CA GLY A 833 -46.28 68.18 72.70
C GLY A 833 -47.47 68.66 71.85
N SER A 834 -48.11 69.75 72.28
CA SER A 834 -49.16 70.41 71.49
C SER A 834 -48.58 71.11 70.25
N ALA A 835 -49.42 71.34 69.23
CA ALA A 835 -48.98 72.05 68.02
C ALA A 835 -48.42 73.44 68.38
N GLY A 836 -47.20 73.74 67.93
CA GLY A 836 -46.44 74.96 68.28
C GLY A 836 -45.43 74.78 69.42
N ALA A 837 -45.38 73.62 70.09
CA ALA A 837 -44.36 73.33 71.10
C ALA A 837 -42.96 73.17 70.48
N VAL A 838 -41.94 73.71 71.17
CA VAL A 838 -40.54 73.56 70.77
C VAL A 838 -40.08 72.14 71.11
N VAL A 839 -39.62 71.39 70.10
CA VAL A 839 -38.95 70.10 70.27
C VAL A 839 -37.46 70.30 70.06
N VAL A 840 -36.66 69.95 71.08
CA VAL A 840 -35.21 69.99 71.02
C VAL A 840 -34.70 68.63 70.55
N LEU A 841 -34.08 68.59 69.37
CA LEU A 841 -33.33 67.42 68.89
C LEU A 841 -31.91 67.49 69.47
N THR A 842 -31.48 66.43 70.14
CA THR A 842 -30.09 66.22 70.54
C THR A 842 -29.47 65.15 69.66
N GLY A 843 -28.26 65.40 69.19
CA GLY A 843 -27.63 64.53 68.21
C GLY A 843 -26.25 65.01 67.83
N SER A 844 -25.67 64.38 66.83
CA SER A 844 -24.42 64.79 66.19
C SER A 844 -24.65 64.96 64.69
N ASN A 845 -23.87 65.86 64.07
CA ASN A 845 -23.91 66.12 62.61
C ASN A 845 -25.26 66.67 62.09
N PHE A 846 -26.05 67.38 62.91
CA PHE A 846 -27.24 68.15 62.50
C PHE A 846 -26.90 69.42 61.72
#